data_AF-H5Y5S1-F1
#
_entry.id   AF-H5Y5S1-F1
#
_cell.length_a   1.000
_cell.length_b   1.000
_cell.length_c   1.000
_cell.angle_alpha   90.00
_cell.angle_beta   90.00
_cell.angle_gamma   90.00
#
_symmetry.space_group_name_H-M   'P 1'
#
loop_
_entity.id
_entity.type
_entity.pdbx_description
1 polymer ?
#
loop_
_entity_poly.entity_id
_entity_poly.type
_entity_poly.pdbx_seq_one_letter_code
_entity_poly.pdbx_strand_id
1 'polypeptide(L)'
;MRLSKQFLRVLVLLMTFVMLCPTGALAQVNSPSPGEVNRLVAYQENLTLSVYAEGRQVTVNGKTTPDTQVSLVVARSLDGEKCYLDQTSSNQAGLYQFALDMDSGDYRVNVTSNGIYQQKNLRVNDARQATVSVRVEGLSQTLLPQKSIEIFDGETTVMEAVKKALDGNAVPYEIANNMINWIGKDQEKDWQWLINGTSGMALPTTPLKQSDQIVMVSGKLWNPSLTRLSVEGKNEDISVKSGTEFKVTLENYSGGGYLPTEDQPVTFAGSTKYTNDKGQVTFQADEKGVYGITAQTEGNFIRPVPLTVVVSTTGLDPYPVEDSDTFQVRMRIEGYRGTVFDGNISFKPETYKNKTTGKYEITDPDGKKYSFNYPTVLMATIAAWNKKSIRDNKVTFNDNYVARMAGEEEFDFKAQHPTCGWLVRVNDRLINQGVGVWEIEDGDTVEWFYGDIKSSFGYLDLSSSSLNTGDKLLVKVTAKGNGGVDGGDSTTRTTVSGATVHVGSETYITDAKGEAEITMNRSGSFTVYADKTDSGSSYKGYNFPLMARTEKATVTVKGPEVSIPIEEVIPVIDYTDYNQTILATLETVTPEQLAAARLPENTPAVNPENTEPTVLKTMDGVQLTIPPGALRLWSGPVQFSVEVGQVTVPPQAELGAMVLDPIKYQREFSLVDQAQDRVEFASPVTLTFPINPEDLPEGVSTRQLAFYLWNSAKGDWVKQGGVYDSSAKTLSLTTYHFSTYAVMADTAPTPKRIAGQERYDTANQASAYGWKAGADHVILANAYAYSDVLAAVPLAYKNQAPILLTEAAVLTPSTFEQLKKLNPKKVTLIGGTSVISQVIQDQLNQLYGAENVIRCGGRDLYETAALIAKTLGTTGQAVIANGGPASYADALAISSYAGYHGIPILFTERTALPAETLQALADQKVSQTLVVGGGYVVPEEIYRQLPGAVRYGGVDLYETATKLAEGLELNPSKVYVATGLNFADALTAGNLAARTLSPIVLVNEGIPSSTLNFLHNHQTQQSELIILGGEGIIRADQESALRSALTPSPEGTESIEGTVSTESPE
;
A
#
# COMPACT_ATOMS: atom_id res chain seq x y z
N MET A 1 -42.23 37.75 16.59
CA MET A 1 -41.60 38.24 17.84
C MET A 1 -40.55 39.31 17.52
N ARG A 2 -40.01 40.04 18.52
CA ARG A 2 -38.91 41.01 18.35
C ARG A 2 -37.66 40.54 19.10
N LEU A 3 -36.48 40.79 18.53
CA LEU A 3 -35.18 40.47 19.14
C LEU A 3 -34.68 41.62 20.04
N SER A 4 -33.73 41.32 20.93
CA SER A 4 -32.87 42.34 21.54
C SER A 4 -31.42 41.88 21.83
N LYS A 5 -30.48 42.44 21.05
CA LYS A 5 -29.15 42.91 21.50
C LYS A 5 -28.32 42.01 22.44
N GLN A 6 -27.47 41.17 21.85
CA GLN A 6 -26.10 40.95 22.39
C GLN A 6 -25.03 40.62 21.34
N PHE A 7 -25.42 40.28 20.10
CA PHE A 7 -24.55 39.84 19.00
C PHE A 7 -23.65 40.92 18.34
N LEU A 8 -23.33 42.02 19.04
CA LEU A 8 -22.62 43.17 18.46
C LEU A 8 -21.59 43.79 19.43
N ARG A 9 -20.70 42.96 19.99
CA ARG A 9 -19.62 43.39 20.90
C ARG A 9 -18.26 42.71 20.73
N VAL A 10 -18.09 41.81 19.76
CA VAL A 10 -16.91 40.90 19.69
C VAL A 10 -16.05 41.09 18.42
N LEU A 11 -16.44 41.96 17.47
CA LEU A 11 -15.83 42.00 16.12
C LEU A 11 -15.22 43.35 15.68
N VAL A 12 -15.02 44.32 16.59
CA VAL A 12 -14.46 45.66 16.23
C VAL A 12 -13.48 46.18 17.28
N LEU A 13 -12.44 45.40 17.61
CA LEU A 13 -11.31 45.88 18.44
C LEU A 13 -10.01 45.07 18.22
N LEU A 14 -9.64 44.88 16.95
CA LEU A 14 -8.24 44.70 16.58
C LEU A 14 -7.59 46.09 16.45
N MET A 15 -6.32 46.22 16.83
CA MET A 15 -5.51 47.46 16.86
C MET A 15 -5.94 48.46 17.98
N THR A 16 -5.03 49.15 18.71
CA THR A 16 -3.57 49.38 18.51
C THR A 16 -2.80 49.70 19.82
N PHE A 17 -1.46 49.57 19.80
CA PHE A 17 -0.43 50.21 20.67
C PHE A 17 -0.19 49.79 22.17
N VAL A 18 0.68 48.78 22.36
CA VAL A 18 2.07 48.88 22.91
C VAL A 18 2.40 49.51 24.31
N MET A 19 3.19 48.75 25.10
CA MET A 19 4.24 49.09 26.12
C MET A 19 4.04 49.05 27.66
N LEU A 20 5.07 48.46 28.30
CA LEU A 20 5.69 48.69 29.63
C LEU A 20 5.17 48.01 30.92
N CYS A 21 6.16 47.46 31.66
CA CYS A 21 6.14 46.91 33.04
C CYS A 21 6.62 48.01 34.04
N PRO A 22 6.72 47.86 35.40
CA PRO A 22 7.36 46.71 36.09
C PRO A 22 6.96 46.39 37.58
N THR A 23 7.73 45.49 38.21
CA THR A 23 8.02 45.31 39.68
C THR A 23 7.00 44.72 40.67
N GLY A 24 7.55 44.04 41.70
CA GLY A 24 6.92 43.53 42.93
C GLY A 24 7.99 42.99 43.91
N ALA A 25 7.66 42.71 45.19
CA ALA A 25 8.62 42.15 46.17
C ALA A 25 8.00 41.55 47.46
N LEU A 26 8.48 40.35 47.86
CA LEU A 26 8.87 39.88 49.23
C LEU A 26 7.90 39.97 50.45
N ALA A 27 8.07 39.26 51.57
CA ALA A 27 8.57 37.89 51.91
C ALA A 27 8.51 37.67 53.45
N GLN A 28 8.45 36.43 53.95
CA GLN A 28 9.04 36.07 55.26
C GLN A 28 9.25 34.55 55.44
N VAL A 29 10.30 34.17 56.18
CA VAL A 29 10.79 32.79 56.46
C VAL A 29 11.57 32.82 57.79
N ASN A 30 11.57 31.73 58.58
CA ASN A 30 12.75 31.25 59.33
C ASN A 30 12.56 29.89 60.04
N SER A 31 13.68 29.18 60.21
CA SER A 31 13.83 27.83 60.82
C SER A 31 14.61 27.93 62.17
N PRO A 32 15.49 27.01 62.70
CA PRO A 32 16.16 25.80 62.15
C PRO A 32 16.26 24.57 63.11
N SER A 33 17.17 23.63 62.78
CA SER A 33 17.53 22.36 63.46
C SER A 33 18.72 22.51 64.45
N PRO A 34 19.52 21.48 64.86
CA PRO A 34 20.26 20.46 64.07
C PRO A 34 19.67 19.03 64.23
N GLY A 35 20.24 17.92 63.74
CA GLY A 35 21.47 17.59 62.97
C GLY A 35 21.37 16.12 62.50
N GLU A 36 22.37 15.42 61.93
CA GLU A 36 23.78 15.71 61.56
C GLU A 36 23.92 15.81 60.01
N VAL A 37 25.00 16.23 59.32
CA VAL A 37 26.47 16.31 59.51
C VAL A 37 27.19 14.97 59.19
N ASN A 38 28.00 14.81 58.13
CA ASN A 38 28.60 15.78 57.19
C ASN A 38 28.99 15.20 55.81
N ARG A 39 28.63 15.88 54.70
CA ARG A 39 29.45 15.99 53.47
C ARG A 39 28.88 17.03 52.50
N LEU A 40 29.43 18.25 52.52
CA LEU A 40 29.17 19.30 51.53
C LEU A 40 30.16 19.22 50.36
N VAL A 41 29.77 18.56 49.26
CA VAL A 41 30.35 18.73 47.91
C VAL A 41 29.23 18.49 46.88
N ALA A 42 29.25 19.21 45.76
CA ALA A 42 28.44 18.97 44.55
C ALA A 42 26.89 19.10 44.70
N TYR A 43 26.41 20.29 45.04
CA TYR A 43 25.22 20.83 44.37
C TYR A 43 25.69 21.76 43.23
N GLN A 44 26.13 21.14 42.13
CA GLN A 44 26.62 21.84 40.94
C GLN A 44 26.35 20.97 39.70
N GLU A 45 26.10 21.61 38.56
CA GLU A 45 26.01 20.97 37.23
C GLU A 45 24.91 19.91 37.02
N ASN A 46 23.67 20.37 36.83
CA ASN A 46 22.71 19.67 35.95
C ASN A 46 22.61 20.31 34.56
N LEU A 47 23.05 21.57 34.37
CA LEU A 47 23.06 22.25 33.07
C LEU A 47 24.36 21.93 32.30
N THR A 48 24.25 21.16 31.21
CA THR A 48 25.38 20.77 30.34
C THR A 48 25.24 21.38 28.96
N LEU A 49 26.35 21.70 28.28
CA LEU A 49 26.33 22.35 26.96
C LEU A 49 27.26 21.65 25.97
N SER A 50 26.69 21.14 24.87
CA SER A 50 27.39 20.64 23.69
C SER A 50 27.01 21.47 22.46
N VAL A 51 27.99 21.64 21.58
CA VAL A 51 27.89 22.46 20.36
C VAL A 51 28.67 21.74 19.27
N TYR A 52 28.07 21.59 18.10
CA TYR A 52 28.67 20.99 16.91
C TYR A 52 28.36 21.86 15.68
N ALA A 53 29.25 21.85 14.69
CA ALA A 53 29.05 22.52 13.41
C ALA A 53 29.52 21.64 12.25
N GLU A 54 28.70 21.57 11.21
CA GLU A 54 28.96 20.82 9.98
C GLU A 54 28.61 21.70 8.77
N GLY A 55 29.62 22.10 8.01
CA GLY A 55 29.51 23.20 7.05
C GLY A 55 29.00 24.48 7.74
N ARG A 56 27.73 24.83 7.43
CA ARG A 56 26.96 25.95 8.00
C ARG A 56 25.96 25.56 9.11
N GLN A 57 25.59 24.29 9.23
CA GLN A 57 24.59 23.86 10.21
C GLN A 57 25.22 23.71 11.59
N VAL A 58 24.52 24.19 12.61
CA VAL A 58 25.00 24.25 14.00
C VAL A 58 23.96 23.66 14.94
N THR A 59 24.34 22.61 15.66
CA THR A 59 23.50 21.99 16.69
C THR A 59 24.00 22.37 18.08
N VAL A 60 23.10 22.83 18.95
CA VAL A 60 23.37 23.14 20.35
C VAL A 60 22.44 22.29 21.22
N ASN A 61 22.98 21.38 22.03
CA ASN A 61 22.18 20.50 22.87
C ASN A 61 22.78 20.30 24.26
N GLY A 62 21.98 19.73 25.16
CA GLY A 62 22.36 19.59 26.56
C GLY A 62 21.30 18.95 27.43
N LYS A 63 21.60 18.90 28.72
CA LYS A 63 20.70 18.44 29.79
C LYS A 63 20.51 19.55 30.82
N THR A 64 19.38 19.54 31.51
CA THR A 64 19.03 20.40 32.66
C THR A 64 17.93 19.72 33.49
N THR A 65 17.28 20.44 34.41
CA THR A 65 16.07 19.95 35.11
C THR A 65 14.96 19.61 34.09
N PRO A 66 14.16 18.54 34.26
CA PRO A 66 12.99 18.26 33.41
C PRO A 66 11.99 19.40 33.31
N ASP A 67 11.26 19.43 32.19
CA ASP A 67 10.10 20.31 31.92
C ASP A 67 10.32 21.80 32.25
N THR A 68 11.57 22.26 32.05
CA THR A 68 12.08 23.58 32.45
C THR A 68 12.46 24.41 31.22
N GLN A 69 12.15 25.71 31.22
CA GLN A 69 12.53 26.60 30.12
C GLN A 69 14.05 26.81 30.03
N VAL A 70 14.58 26.69 28.82
CA VAL A 70 15.99 26.85 28.45
C VAL A 70 16.11 27.95 27.39
N SER A 71 17.04 28.89 27.58
CA SER A 71 17.28 30.01 26.67
C SER A 71 18.65 29.94 26.02
N LEU A 72 18.72 30.10 24.71
CA LEU A 72 19.94 30.12 23.89
C LEU A 72 20.26 31.55 23.43
N VAL A 73 21.52 31.94 23.54
CA VAL A 73 22.07 33.19 22.99
C VAL A 73 23.38 32.89 22.27
N VAL A 74 23.43 33.03 20.94
CA VAL A 74 24.65 32.86 20.14
C VAL A 74 25.07 34.19 19.53
N ALA A 75 26.15 34.77 20.03
CA ALA A 75 26.69 36.04 19.57
C ALA A 75 27.97 35.82 18.74
N ARG A 76 28.16 36.60 17.66
CA ARG A 76 29.42 36.57 16.89
C ARG A 76 30.57 37.19 17.71
N SER A 77 31.72 36.53 17.72
CA SER A 77 32.77 36.76 18.73
C SER A 77 33.59 38.06 18.58
N LEU A 78 33.45 38.77 17.46
CA LEU A 78 34.26 39.95 17.10
C LEU A 78 33.54 41.29 17.27
N ASP A 79 32.23 41.31 17.02
CA ASP A 79 31.42 42.51 16.78
C ASP A 79 30.09 42.48 17.57
N GLY A 80 29.48 41.31 17.76
CA GLY A 80 28.23 41.11 18.50
C GLY A 80 26.96 41.51 17.73
N GLU A 81 27.08 42.14 16.55
CA GLU A 81 25.93 42.62 15.76
C GLU A 81 24.99 41.50 15.30
N LYS A 82 25.52 40.29 15.04
CA LYS A 82 24.69 39.08 14.89
C LYS A 82 24.59 38.35 16.23
N CYS A 83 23.41 38.44 16.84
CA CYS A 83 22.97 37.63 17.96
C CYS A 83 21.75 36.78 17.55
N TYR A 84 21.89 35.46 17.61
CA TYR A 84 20.79 34.50 17.48
C TYR A 84 20.24 34.21 18.88
N LEU A 85 18.91 34.21 19.01
CA LEU A 85 18.18 34.15 20.28
C LEU A 85 17.02 33.17 20.14
N ASP A 86 16.94 32.17 21.01
CA ASP A 86 15.89 31.15 20.97
C ASP A 86 15.55 30.63 22.38
N GLN A 87 14.36 30.04 22.55
CA GLN A 87 13.91 29.43 23.80
C GLN A 87 13.13 28.13 23.55
N THR A 88 13.45 27.10 24.33
CA THR A 88 12.74 25.82 24.33
C THR A 88 12.46 25.38 25.77
N SER A 89 11.77 24.26 25.97
CA SER A 89 11.71 23.57 27.26
C SER A 89 12.47 22.25 27.17
N SER A 90 13.16 21.87 28.25
CA SER A 90 13.64 20.51 28.40
C SER A 90 12.47 19.53 28.47
N ASN A 91 12.67 18.31 27.99
CA ASN A 91 11.68 17.24 28.11
C ASN A 91 11.70 16.59 29.52
N GLN A 92 10.83 15.60 29.74
CA GLN A 92 10.74 14.84 31.00
C GLN A 92 12.06 14.13 31.42
N ALA A 93 12.97 13.86 30.47
CA ALA A 93 14.30 13.32 30.75
C ALA A 93 15.34 14.41 31.06
N GLY A 94 14.97 15.70 31.00
CA GLY A 94 15.83 16.87 31.19
C GLY A 94 16.59 17.32 29.95
N LEU A 95 16.38 16.71 28.79
CA LEU A 95 17.14 17.00 27.56
C LEU A 95 16.54 18.16 26.76
N TYR A 96 17.40 18.98 26.15
CA TYR A 96 17.02 20.06 25.23
C TYR A 96 17.97 20.13 24.02
N GLN A 97 17.47 20.68 22.91
CA GLN A 97 18.24 20.92 21.69
C GLN A 97 17.72 22.14 20.93
N PHE A 98 18.63 22.81 20.23
CA PHE A 98 18.41 23.87 19.25
C PHE A 98 19.24 23.55 17.99
N ALA A 99 18.77 24.01 16.83
CA ALA A 99 19.49 23.90 15.55
C ALA A 99 19.46 25.24 14.81
N LEU A 100 20.59 25.66 14.23
CA LEU A 100 20.80 26.97 13.61
C LEU A 100 21.58 26.83 12.30
N ASP A 101 21.10 27.47 11.21
CA ASP A 101 21.96 27.78 10.05
C ASP A 101 22.74 29.06 10.36
N MET A 102 24.07 29.01 10.27
CA MET A 102 24.96 30.10 10.63
C MET A 102 25.92 30.46 9.48
N ASP A 103 26.17 31.75 9.30
CA ASP A 103 27.21 32.21 8.38
C ASP A 103 28.61 31.84 8.89
N SER A 104 29.56 31.63 7.99
CA SER A 104 30.94 31.32 8.35
C SER A 104 31.59 32.39 9.26
N GLY A 105 32.49 31.95 10.13
CA GLY A 105 33.14 32.78 11.15
C GLY A 105 33.10 32.18 12.55
N ASP A 106 33.49 32.98 13.55
CA ASP A 106 33.67 32.57 14.94
C ASP A 106 32.58 33.14 15.87
N TYR A 107 31.99 32.29 16.70
CA TYR A 107 30.83 32.60 17.55
C TYR A 107 31.01 32.12 18.99
N ARG A 108 30.15 32.65 19.87
CA ARG A 108 30.06 32.34 21.30
C ARG A 108 28.61 31.95 21.63
N VAL A 109 28.43 30.68 21.93
CA VAL A 109 27.15 30.06 22.33
C VAL A 109 27.01 30.15 23.85
N ASN A 110 25.91 30.71 24.34
CA ASN A 110 25.51 30.70 25.75
C ASN A 110 24.15 29.99 25.88
N VAL A 111 23.98 29.18 26.93
CA VAL A 111 22.67 28.62 27.28
C VAL A 111 22.39 28.84 28.77
N THR A 112 21.16 29.24 29.10
CA THR A 112 20.70 29.56 30.46
C THR A 112 19.44 28.77 30.83
N SER A 113 19.40 28.18 32.03
CA SER A 113 18.25 27.47 32.61
C SER A 113 18.30 27.56 34.14
N ASN A 114 17.15 27.75 34.81
CA ASN A 114 17.04 27.84 36.28
C ASN A 114 18.05 28.80 36.96
N GLY A 115 18.42 29.89 36.28
CA GLY A 115 19.40 30.88 36.78
C GLY A 115 20.87 30.47 36.67
N ILE A 116 21.16 29.27 36.13
CA ILE A 116 22.50 28.78 35.79
C ILE A 116 22.72 29.04 34.30
N TYR A 117 23.95 29.36 33.88
CA TYR A 117 24.31 29.43 32.45
C TYR A 117 25.62 28.68 32.14
N GLN A 118 25.79 28.31 30.87
CA GLN A 118 26.96 27.63 30.30
C GLN A 118 27.37 28.33 29.00
N GLN A 119 28.66 28.26 28.63
CA GLN A 119 29.20 28.93 27.43
C GLN A 119 30.21 28.05 26.66
N LYS A 120 30.16 28.07 25.31
CA LYS A 120 31.16 27.49 24.40
C LYS A 120 31.46 28.42 23.22
N ASN A 121 32.61 28.23 22.57
CA ASN A 121 32.98 28.90 21.32
C ASN A 121 32.76 27.95 20.12
N LEU A 122 32.56 28.49 18.92
CA LEU A 122 32.27 27.75 17.70
C LEU A 122 32.90 28.41 16.46
N ARG A 123 33.21 27.61 15.42
CA ARG A 123 33.65 28.06 14.09
C ARG A 123 32.92 27.29 12.98
N VAL A 124 32.68 27.94 11.84
CA VAL A 124 31.76 27.50 10.75
C VAL A 124 32.42 27.74 9.36
N ASN A 125 32.34 26.76 8.43
CA ASN A 125 33.15 26.66 7.17
C ASN A 125 32.31 26.26 5.91
N ASP A 126 32.91 26.17 4.70
CA ASP A 126 32.21 26.05 3.40
C ASP A 126 33.09 25.38 2.28
N ALA A 127 32.55 24.47 1.41
CA ALA A 127 33.27 23.67 0.39
C ALA A 127 32.36 23.09 -0.76
N ARG A 128 32.88 22.35 -1.77
CA ARG A 128 32.14 21.91 -3.00
C ARG A 128 32.40 20.47 -3.49
N GLN A 129 31.41 19.87 -4.16
CA GLN A 129 31.40 18.50 -4.75
C GLN A 129 31.66 18.48 -6.29
N ALA A 130 32.03 17.31 -6.83
CA ALA A 130 32.21 16.98 -8.27
C ALA A 130 32.11 15.44 -8.50
N THR A 131 32.36 14.94 -9.72
CA THR A 131 32.32 13.48 -10.06
C THR A 131 33.50 13.04 -10.94
N VAL A 132 33.88 11.75 -10.86
CA VAL A 132 34.88 11.06 -11.71
C VAL A 132 34.31 9.73 -12.23
N SER A 133 35.06 9.02 -13.08
CA SER A 133 34.73 7.64 -13.47
C SER A 133 35.81 6.64 -13.08
N VAL A 134 35.40 5.43 -12.67
CA VAL A 134 36.30 4.34 -12.21
C VAL A 134 35.94 3.02 -12.91
N ARG A 135 36.95 2.25 -13.33
CA ARG A 135 36.83 0.90 -13.92
C ARG A 135 37.97 0.00 -13.44
N VAL A 136 37.73 -1.31 -13.29
CA VAL A 136 38.76 -2.30 -12.89
C VAL A 136 38.79 -3.49 -13.85
N GLU A 137 39.91 -3.66 -14.55
CA GLU A 137 40.13 -4.72 -15.53
C GLU A 137 41.11 -5.79 -15.01
N GLY A 138 40.59 -6.95 -14.61
CA GLY A 138 41.40 -8.12 -14.24
C GLY A 138 42.02 -8.81 -15.46
N LEU A 139 42.82 -9.85 -15.23
CA LEU A 139 43.53 -10.56 -16.28
C LEU A 139 42.55 -11.24 -17.27
N SER A 140 41.57 -11.98 -16.77
CA SER A 140 40.60 -12.74 -17.59
C SER A 140 39.25 -12.05 -17.79
N GLN A 141 38.88 -11.10 -16.92
CA GLN A 141 37.56 -10.49 -16.88
C GLN A 141 37.58 -9.07 -16.28
N THR A 142 36.59 -8.26 -16.65
CA THR A 142 36.32 -6.98 -15.98
C THR A 142 35.79 -7.25 -14.57
N LEU A 143 36.46 -6.72 -13.54
CA LEU A 143 36.07 -6.93 -12.13
C LEU A 143 35.11 -5.84 -11.64
N LEU A 144 35.22 -4.63 -12.20
CA LEU A 144 34.30 -3.52 -12.00
C LEU A 144 34.09 -2.83 -13.36
N PRO A 145 32.87 -2.90 -13.94
CA PRO A 145 32.50 -2.09 -15.11
C PRO A 145 32.68 -0.58 -14.84
N GLN A 146 32.67 0.25 -15.87
CA GLN A 146 32.82 1.70 -15.66
C GLN A 146 31.65 2.25 -14.82
N LYS A 147 31.98 3.00 -13.76
CA LYS A 147 31.05 3.60 -12.81
C LYS A 147 31.37 5.09 -12.61
N SER A 148 30.35 5.93 -12.46
CA SER A 148 30.50 7.28 -11.89
C SER A 148 30.83 7.18 -10.41
N ILE A 149 31.56 8.16 -9.87
CA ILE A 149 31.88 8.32 -8.45
C ILE A 149 31.95 9.81 -8.11
N GLU A 150 31.02 10.29 -7.30
CA GLU A 150 31.13 11.55 -6.54
C GLU A 150 32.46 11.70 -5.75
N ILE A 151 33.05 12.89 -5.83
CA ILE A 151 34.26 13.36 -5.13
C ILE A 151 34.08 14.80 -4.60
N PHE A 152 35.01 15.27 -3.76
CA PHE A 152 35.23 16.70 -3.50
C PHE A 152 36.34 17.23 -4.42
N ASP A 153 36.06 18.27 -5.22
CA ASP A 153 36.93 18.72 -6.32
C ASP A 153 38.28 19.24 -5.81
N GLY A 154 39.37 18.59 -6.21
CA GLY A 154 40.72 18.91 -5.75
C GLY A 154 41.05 18.49 -4.31
N GLU A 155 40.12 17.85 -3.59
CA GLU A 155 40.34 17.34 -2.22
C GLU A 155 40.39 15.80 -2.17
N THR A 156 39.45 15.10 -2.81
CA THR A 156 39.42 13.63 -2.83
C THR A 156 40.48 13.04 -3.75
N THR A 157 41.11 11.95 -3.33
CA THR A 157 42.25 11.34 -4.02
C THR A 157 41.89 10.09 -4.83
N VAL A 158 42.79 9.70 -5.75
CA VAL A 158 42.70 8.46 -6.56
C VAL A 158 42.30 7.25 -5.72
N MET A 159 42.97 7.03 -4.59
CA MET A 159 42.71 5.88 -3.72
C MET A 159 41.32 5.95 -3.07
N GLU A 160 40.84 7.13 -2.70
CA GLU A 160 39.54 7.30 -2.05
C GLU A 160 38.38 7.09 -3.02
N ALA A 161 38.49 7.62 -4.26
CA ALA A 161 37.51 7.36 -5.30
C ALA A 161 37.50 5.89 -5.74
N VAL A 162 38.66 5.25 -5.88
CA VAL A 162 38.76 3.82 -6.17
C VAL A 162 38.15 2.96 -5.07
N LYS A 163 38.41 3.28 -3.79
CA LYS A 163 37.75 2.60 -2.67
C LYS A 163 36.24 2.79 -2.70
N LYS A 164 35.74 4.03 -2.84
CA LYS A 164 34.30 4.32 -2.97
C LYS A 164 33.65 3.52 -4.11
N ALA A 165 34.36 3.30 -5.22
CA ALA A 165 33.91 2.47 -6.33
C ALA A 165 33.85 0.97 -6.01
N LEU A 166 34.88 0.43 -5.36
CA LEU A 166 34.96 -0.99 -4.97
C LEU A 166 33.95 -1.32 -3.86
N ASP A 167 33.92 -0.50 -2.81
CA ASP A 167 33.00 -0.58 -1.68
C ASP A 167 31.54 -0.51 -2.19
N GLY A 168 31.21 0.54 -2.96
CA GLY A 168 29.85 0.80 -3.48
C GLY A 168 29.35 -0.17 -4.54
N ASN A 169 30.19 -1.08 -5.05
CA ASN A 169 29.80 -2.13 -6.00
C ASN A 169 30.09 -3.55 -5.46
N ALA A 170 30.36 -3.68 -4.16
CA ALA A 170 30.65 -4.95 -3.47
C ALA A 170 31.75 -5.81 -4.12
N VAL A 171 32.74 -5.16 -4.75
CA VAL A 171 33.89 -5.84 -5.37
C VAL A 171 34.94 -6.05 -4.28
N PRO A 172 35.23 -7.30 -3.85
CA PRO A 172 36.12 -7.54 -2.72
C PRO A 172 37.56 -7.15 -3.06
N TYR A 173 38.27 -6.56 -2.09
CA TYR A 173 39.66 -6.14 -2.22
C TYR A 173 40.36 -6.14 -0.85
N GLU A 174 41.69 -6.01 -0.84
CA GLU A 174 42.49 -5.79 0.36
C GLU A 174 43.45 -4.62 0.15
N ILE A 175 43.67 -3.83 1.20
CA ILE A 175 44.72 -2.80 1.26
C ILE A 175 45.86 -3.29 2.15
N ALA A 176 47.09 -3.22 1.64
CA ALA A 176 48.31 -3.42 2.41
C ALA A 176 49.28 -2.25 2.14
N ASN A 177 49.91 -1.73 3.20
CA ASN A 177 50.87 -0.61 3.09
C ASN A 177 50.32 0.63 2.34
N ASN A 178 49.04 0.96 2.54
CA ASN A 178 48.30 2.04 1.85
C ASN A 178 48.22 1.90 0.31
N MET A 179 48.44 0.69 -0.21
CA MET A 179 48.24 0.30 -1.61
C MET A 179 47.20 -0.83 -1.67
N ILE A 180 46.54 -1.01 -2.82
CA ILE A 180 45.67 -2.16 -3.05
C ILE A 180 46.54 -3.40 -3.28
N ASN A 181 46.38 -4.41 -2.43
CA ASN A 181 47.12 -5.68 -2.49
C ASN A 181 46.48 -6.64 -3.50
N TRP A 182 45.14 -6.75 -3.47
CA TRP A 182 44.37 -7.51 -4.45
C TRP A 182 42.96 -6.96 -4.64
N ILE A 183 42.33 -7.32 -5.77
CA ILE A 183 40.92 -7.06 -6.10
C ILE A 183 40.32 -8.34 -6.71
N GLY A 184 39.02 -8.53 -6.52
CA GLY A 184 38.23 -9.60 -7.11
C GLY A 184 38.23 -10.88 -6.29
N LYS A 185 37.26 -11.76 -6.60
CA LYS A 185 37.08 -13.04 -5.89
C LYS A 185 38.31 -13.96 -6.01
N ASP A 186 39.02 -13.85 -7.13
CA ASP A 186 40.23 -14.61 -7.45
C ASP A 186 41.52 -14.01 -6.83
N GLN A 187 41.40 -12.92 -6.06
CA GLN A 187 42.51 -12.20 -5.40
C GLN A 187 43.66 -11.83 -6.35
N GLU A 188 43.32 -11.27 -7.52
CA GLU A 188 44.31 -10.76 -8.48
C GLU A 188 45.16 -9.64 -7.87
N LYS A 189 46.46 -9.61 -8.19
CA LYS A 189 47.48 -8.76 -7.52
C LYS A 189 48.23 -7.85 -8.51
N ASP A 190 49.16 -7.07 -7.95
CA ASP A 190 50.12 -6.25 -8.69
C ASP A 190 49.46 -5.11 -9.49
N TRP A 191 48.45 -4.46 -8.93
CA TRP A 191 47.62 -3.48 -9.66
C TRP A 191 48.38 -2.20 -10.07
N GLN A 192 48.02 -1.70 -11.26
CA GLN A 192 48.41 -0.37 -11.77
C GLN A 192 47.16 0.40 -12.19
N TRP A 193 47.25 1.74 -12.26
CA TRP A 193 46.17 2.62 -12.74
C TRP A 193 46.63 3.54 -13.86
N LEU A 194 45.71 3.86 -14.77
CA LEU A 194 45.82 4.93 -15.74
C LEU A 194 44.83 6.03 -15.36
N ILE A 195 45.23 7.29 -15.51
CA ILE A 195 44.32 8.45 -15.38
C ILE A 195 44.21 9.12 -16.75
N ASN A 196 42.99 9.34 -17.22
CA ASN A 196 42.70 9.96 -18.52
C ASN A 196 43.48 9.31 -19.68
N GLY A 197 43.46 7.97 -19.72
CA GLY A 197 44.19 7.16 -20.71
C GLY A 197 45.73 7.22 -20.64
N THR A 198 46.30 7.98 -19.69
CA THR A 198 47.74 8.20 -19.57
C THR A 198 48.34 7.29 -18.50
N SER A 199 49.35 6.50 -18.86
CA SER A 199 50.15 5.72 -17.92
C SER A 199 51.30 6.56 -17.35
N GLY A 200 51.39 6.64 -16.02
CA GLY A 200 52.38 7.47 -15.35
C GLY A 200 52.12 7.66 -13.85
N MET A 201 53.10 8.24 -13.16
CA MET A 201 53.28 8.32 -11.70
C MET A 201 52.19 9.13 -10.92
N ALA A 202 50.91 8.86 -11.12
CA ALA A 202 49.88 9.26 -10.17
C ALA A 202 50.05 8.45 -8.87
N LEU A 203 50.01 9.14 -7.73
CA LEU A 203 50.10 8.53 -6.40
C LEU A 203 48.70 8.14 -5.90
N PRO A 204 48.57 7.24 -4.91
CA PRO A 204 47.31 7.02 -4.18
C PRO A 204 46.65 8.33 -3.74
N THR A 205 47.48 9.30 -3.35
CA THR A 205 47.11 10.62 -2.82
C THR A 205 47.08 11.73 -3.88
N THR A 206 47.07 11.41 -5.18
CA THR A 206 46.86 12.41 -6.23
C THR A 206 45.42 12.92 -6.12
N PRO A 207 45.18 14.24 -5.91
CA PRO A 207 43.82 14.78 -5.87
C PRO A 207 43.20 14.75 -7.27
N LEU A 208 41.91 14.42 -7.31
CA LEU A 208 41.12 14.29 -8.52
C LEU A 208 40.36 15.57 -8.85
N LYS A 209 39.90 15.67 -10.10
CA LYS A 209 39.03 16.74 -10.58
C LYS A 209 37.81 16.18 -11.30
N GLN A 210 36.81 17.05 -11.48
CA GLN A 210 35.63 16.72 -12.27
C GLN A 210 35.99 16.09 -13.63
N SER A 211 35.35 14.97 -13.94
CA SER A 211 35.48 14.18 -15.17
C SER A 211 36.81 13.44 -15.40
N ASP A 212 37.67 13.28 -14.38
CA ASP A 212 38.80 12.36 -14.48
C ASP A 212 38.31 10.89 -14.69
N GLN A 213 39.01 10.12 -15.52
CA GLN A 213 38.78 8.68 -15.73
C GLN A 213 39.93 7.87 -15.12
N ILE A 214 39.62 7.00 -14.16
CA ILE A 214 40.54 6.06 -13.51
C ILE A 214 40.27 4.65 -14.07
N VAL A 215 41.27 4.06 -14.74
CA VAL A 215 41.22 2.65 -15.15
C VAL A 215 42.29 1.88 -14.40
N MET A 216 41.87 1.06 -13.44
CA MET A 216 42.74 0.06 -12.83
C MET A 216 42.86 -1.17 -13.73
N VAL A 217 44.06 -1.74 -13.79
CA VAL A 217 44.35 -2.93 -14.59
C VAL A 217 45.39 -3.82 -13.90
N SER A 218 45.25 -5.14 -14.06
CA SER A 218 46.18 -6.14 -13.51
C SER A 218 47.61 -5.90 -14.03
N GLY A 219 48.63 -5.80 -13.16
CA GLY A 219 50.02 -5.49 -13.55
C GLY A 219 50.71 -6.56 -14.38
N LYS A 220 50.08 -7.72 -14.52
CA LYS A 220 50.46 -8.77 -15.47
C LYS A 220 50.31 -8.33 -16.93
N LEU A 221 49.50 -7.29 -17.20
CA LEU A 221 49.47 -6.57 -18.47
C LEU A 221 50.61 -5.54 -18.49
N TRP A 222 51.76 -5.94 -19.06
CA TRP A 222 52.94 -5.07 -19.15
C TRP A 222 52.73 -3.93 -20.16
N ASN A 223 52.95 -2.69 -19.73
CA ASN A 223 52.73 -1.46 -20.51
C ASN A 223 51.31 -1.39 -21.14
N PRO A 224 50.25 -1.34 -20.33
CA PRO A 224 48.88 -1.48 -20.78
C PRO A 224 48.43 -0.30 -21.65
N SER A 225 47.77 -0.58 -22.77
CA SER A 225 47.23 0.41 -23.70
C SER A 225 45.70 0.39 -23.70
N LEU A 226 45.06 1.52 -23.36
CA LEU A 226 43.60 1.66 -23.38
C LEU A 226 43.05 1.42 -24.79
N THR A 227 42.00 0.61 -24.94
CA THR A 227 41.29 0.46 -26.22
C THR A 227 39.85 0.95 -26.16
N ARG A 228 39.29 1.26 -27.33
CA ARG A 228 37.87 1.55 -27.56
C ARG A 228 37.35 0.78 -28.77
N LEU A 229 36.05 0.52 -28.78
CA LEU A 229 35.31 0.05 -29.95
C LEU A 229 34.57 1.23 -30.60
N SER A 230 34.27 1.09 -31.88
CA SER A 230 33.26 1.88 -32.59
C SER A 230 32.58 1.04 -33.67
N VAL A 231 31.35 1.38 -34.04
CA VAL A 231 30.65 0.86 -35.22
C VAL A 231 30.49 1.98 -36.23
N GLU A 232 31.05 1.78 -37.42
CA GLU A 232 31.06 2.77 -38.52
C GLU A 232 31.59 4.16 -38.13
N GLY A 233 32.46 4.22 -37.12
CA GLY A 233 33.02 5.45 -36.55
C GLY A 233 32.23 6.08 -35.41
N LYS A 234 31.12 5.46 -34.97
CA LYS A 234 30.35 5.85 -33.77
C LYS A 234 30.68 4.94 -32.58
N ASN A 235 30.91 5.51 -31.41
CA ASN A 235 31.08 4.76 -30.15
C ASN A 235 29.81 4.72 -29.27
N GLU A 236 28.76 5.43 -29.67
CA GLU A 236 27.45 5.50 -28.98
C GLU A 236 26.31 5.42 -30.03
N ASP A 237 25.09 5.09 -29.58
CA ASP A 237 23.84 5.15 -30.36
C ASP A 237 23.80 4.37 -31.68
N ILE A 238 24.16 3.10 -31.59
CA ILE A 238 24.39 2.25 -32.75
C ILE A 238 23.11 1.45 -33.09
N SER A 239 22.31 1.98 -34.01
CA SER A 239 21.28 1.22 -34.74
C SER A 239 21.86 0.71 -36.05
N VAL A 240 21.71 -0.58 -36.32
CA VAL A 240 22.03 -1.24 -37.61
C VAL A 240 20.81 -1.98 -38.15
N LYS A 241 20.80 -2.27 -39.46
CA LYS A 241 19.63 -2.84 -40.13
C LYS A 241 19.63 -4.37 -40.13
N SER A 242 18.50 -4.97 -39.79
CA SER A 242 18.26 -6.41 -39.91
C SER A 242 18.48 -6.87 -41.36
N GLY A 243 19.33 -7.88 -41.55
CA GLY A 243 19.77 -8.39 -42.85
C GLY A 243 20.79 -7.51 -43.58
N THR A 244 21.67 -6.80 -42.85
CA THR A 244 22.77 -6.03 -43.45
C THR A 244 24.11 -6.24 -42.75
N GLU A 245 25.19 -6.02 -43.51
CA GLU A 245 26.54 -5.95 -42.95
C GLU A 245 26.83 -4.58 -42.33
N PHE A 246 27.43 -4.59 -41.14
CA PHE A 246 27.95 -3.41 -40.47
C PHE A 246 29.39 -3.67 -40.01
N LYS A 247 30.16 -2.59 -39.84
CA LYS A 247 31.58 -2.66 -39.53
C LYS A 247 31.90 -2.16 -38.12
N VAL A 248 32.59 -3.00 -37.35
CA VAL A 248 33.20 -2.63 -36.07
C VAL A 248 34.67 -2.25 -36.31
N THR A 249 35.17 -1.27 -35.57
CA THR A 249 36.58 -0.89 -35.51
C THR A 249 37.04 -0.93 -34.05
N LEU A 250 38.16 -1.62 -33.78
CA LEU A 250 38.88 -1.57 -32.51
C LEU A 250 40.10 -0.66 -32.67
N GLU A 251 40.30 0.24 -31.72
CA GLU A 251 41.43 1.17 -31.70
C GLU A 251 42.08 1.26 -30.32
N ASN A 252 43.40 1.40 -30.28
CA ASN A 252 44.18 1.60 -29.06
C ASN A 252 44.71 3.03 -28.97
N TYR A 253 44.67 3.59 -27.75
CA TYR A 253 45.20 4.91 -27.46
C TYR A 253 46.73 4.89 -27.45
N SER A 254 47.35 5.76 -28.24
CA SER A 254 48.80 5.89 -28.38
C SER A 254 49.19 7.27 -28.90
N GLY A 255 50.24 7.87 -28.35
CA GLY A 255 50.79 9.14 -28.84
C GLY A 255 49.84 10.36 -28.77
N GLY A 256 48.76 10.29 -27.98
CA GLY A 256 47.74 11.34 -27.90
C GLY A 256 46.57 11.20 -28.89
N GLY A 257 46.46 10.05 -29.58
CA GLY A 257 45.34 9.72 -30.46
C GLY A 257 44.97 8.24 -30.38
N TYR A 258 43.98 7.84 -31.16
CA TYR A 258 43.61 6.43 -31.34
C TYR A 258 44.20 5.90 -32.65
N LEU A 259 44.79 4.70 -32.60
CA LEU A 259 45.34 3.98 -33.74
C LEU A 259 44.62 2.64 -33.92
N PRO A 260 44.46 2.12 -35.15
CA PRO A 260 43.76 0.85 -35.35
C PRO A 260 44.53 -0.35 -34.80
N THR A 261 43.79 -1.34 -34.26
CA THR A 261 44.38 -2.51 -33.58
C THR A 261 44.08 -3.80 -34.34
N GLU A 262 45.09 -4.32 -35.06
CA GLU A 262 45.03 -5.55 -35.88
C GLU A 262 45.09 -6.83 -35.03
N ASP A 263 44.53 -7.92 -35.57
CA ASP A 263 44.54 -9.30 -35.04
C ASP A 263 44.00 -9.43 -33.60
N GLN A 264 42.85 -8.79 -33.33
CA GLN A 264 42.16 -8.83 -32.03
C GLN A 264 40.76 -9.44 -32.15
N PRO A 265 40.34 -10.32 -31.22
CA PRO A 265 39.02 -10.95 -31.25
C PRO A 265 37.91 -10.02 -30.77
N VAL A 266 36.99 -9.69 -31.67
CA VAL A 266 35.75 -8.97 -31.42
C VAL A 266 34.58 -9.94 -31.53
N THR A 267 33.58 -9.82 -30.67
CA THR A 267 32.41 -10.70 -30.61
C THR A 267 31.11 -9.92 -30.72
N PHE A 268 30.20 -10.37 -31.59
CA PHE A 268 28.83 -9.86 -31.75
C PHE A 268 27.87 -11.04 -31.99
N ALA A 269 26.70 -11.02 -31.35
CA ALA A 269 25.66 -12.05 -31.47
C ALA A 269 26.19 -13.52 -31.34
N GLY A 270 27.18 -13.73 -30.47
CA GLY A 270 27.84 -15.03 -30.26
C GLY A 270 28.86 -15.44 -31.33
N SER A 271 29.05 -14.65 -32.40
CA SER A 271 30.09 -14.84 -33.40
C SER A 271 31.33 -14.02 -33.04
N THR A 272 32.49 -14.66 -32.93
CA THR A 272 33.80 -14.00 -32.74
C THR A 272 34.55 -13.94 -34.08
N LYS A 273 35.16 -12.79 -34.38
CA LYS A 273 35.98 -12.55 -35.57
C LYS A 273 37.17 -11.64 -35.22
N TYR A 274 38.24 -11.74 -35.99
CA TYR A 274 39.48 -10.99 -35.76
C TYR A 274 39.54 -9.72 -36.62
N THR A 275 40.18 -8.67 -36.10
CA THR A 275 40.40 -7.40 -36.80
C THR A 275 41.54 -7.46 -37.82
N ASN A 276 41.43 -6.68 -38.90
CA ASN A 276 42.44 -6.60 -39.96
C ASN A 276 43.47 -5.46 -39.75
N ASP A 277 44.30 -5.23 -40.78
CA ASP A 277 45.27 -4.13 -40.95
C ASP A 277 44.79 -2.71 -40.63
N LYS A 278 43.47 -2.51 -40.50
CA LYS A 278 42.80 -1.24 -40.19
C LYS A 278 41.97 -1.32 -38.91
N GLY A 279 42.23 -2.30 -38.04
CA GLY A 279 41.48 -2.54 -36.81
C GLY A 279 40.01 -2.94 -37.05
N GLN A 280 39.66 -3.34 -38.28
CA GLN A 280 38.26 -3.46 -38.72
C GLN A 280 37.81 -4.90 -38.89
N VAL A 281 36.54 -5.13 -38.60
CA VAL A 281 35.87 -6.43 -38.71
C VAL A 281 34.39 -6.23 -39.08
N THR A 282 33.83 -7.10 -39.91
CA THR A 282 32.46 -6.99 -40.43
C THR A 282 31.56 -8.09 -39.86
N PHE A 283 30.37 -7.73 -39.38
CA PHE A 283 29.33 -8.67 -38.95
C PHE A 283 28.05 -8.49 -39.76
N GLN A 284 27.28 -9.58 -39.89
CA GLN A 284 25.91 -9.55 -40.40
C GLN A 284 24.97 -9.34 -39.21
N ALA A 285 24.01 -8.44 -39.35
CA ALA A 285 22.97 -8.18 -38.37
C ALA A 285 21.68 -8.91 -38.74
N ASP A 286 21.65 -10.25 -38.72
CA ASP A 286 20.50 -11.00 -39.24
C ASP A 286 19.25 -10.86 -38.37
N GLU A 287 19.34 -11.24 -37.09
CA GLU A 287 18.23 -11.23 -36.13
C GLU A 287 17.98 -9.85 -35.50
N LYS A 288 16.72 -9.53 -35.18
CA LYS A 288 16.36 -8.29 -34.48
C LYS A 288 16.53 -8.45 -32.98
N GLY A 289 17.15 -7.46 -32.34
CA GLY A 289 17.36 -7.46 -30.89
C GLY A 289 18.31 -6.35 -30.45
N VAL A 290 18.67 -6.39 -29.16
CA VAL A 290 19.72 -5.57 -28.58
C VAL A 290 20.89 -6.49 -28.22
N TYR A 291 22.07 -6.19 -28.73
CA TYR A 291 23.25 -7.06 -28.65
C TYR A 291 24.45 -6.27 -28.11
N GLY A 292 25.24 -6.91 -27.25
CA GLY A 292 26.56 -6.40 -26.87
C GLY A 292 27.62 -6.75 -27.92
N ILE A 293 28.45 -5.77 -28.29
CA ILE A 293 29.75 -6.00 -28.91
C ILE A 293 30.81 -5.94 -27.81
N THR A 294 31.63 -6.98 -27.73
CA THR A 294 32.78 -7.05 -26.81
C THR A 294 34.06 -7.34 -27.59
N ALA A 295 35.22 -7.04 -27.00
CA ALA A 295 36.50 -7.53 -27.49
C ALA A 295 37.30 -8.12 -26.32
N GLN A 296 37.83 -9.33 -26.49
CA GLN A 296 38.67 -10.00 -25.50
C GLN A 296 40.13 -9.81 -25.88
N THR A 297 40.58 -8.56 -25.76
CA THR A 297 41.86 -8.10 -26.32
C THR A 297 43.06 -8.83 -25.73
N GLU A 298 44.02 -9.14 -26.59
CA GLU A 298 45.23 -9.91 -26.30
C GLU A 298 46.45 -8.99 -26.11
N GLY A 299 47.60 -9.56 -25.77
CA GLY A 299 48.85 -8.80 -25.62
C GLY A 299 48.83 -7.81 -24.46
N ASN A 300 49.05 -6.52 -24.74
CA ASN A 300 49.06 -5.43 -23.76
C ASN A 300 47.82 -4.51 -23.84
N PHE A 301 46.78 -4.91 -24.58
CA PHE A 301 45.59 -4.10 -24.79
C PHE A 301 44.58 -4.28 -23.64
N ILE A 302 44.19 -3.17 -22.99
CA ILE A 302 43.10 -3.16 -22.02
C ILE A 302 41.79 -3.35 -22.78
N ARG A 303 40.94 -4.27 -22.34
CA ARG A 303 39.62 -4.51 -22.95
C ARG A 303 38.82 -3.20 -23.07
N PRO A 304 38.11 -2.97 -24.17
CA PRO A 304 37.28 -1.79 -24.36
C PRO A 304 36.03 -1.89 -23.50
N VAL A 305 35.36 -0.75 -23.26
CA VAL A 305 33.98 -0.76 -22.76
C VAL A 305 33.09 -1.41 -23.84
N PRO A 306 32.21 -2.37 -23.51
CA PRO A 306 31.29 -2.97 -24.46
C PRO A 306 30.37 -1.95 -25.12
N LEU A 307 30.03 -2.17 -26.40
CA LEU A 307 29.04 -1.34 -27.11
C LEU A 307 27.69 -2.04 -27.16
N THR A 308 26.61 -1.30 -26.93
CA THR A 308 25.24 -1.76 -27.15
C THR A 308 24.81 -1.43 -28.58
N VAL A 309 24.30 -2.42 -29.31
CA VAL A 309 23.85 -2.30 -30.70
C VAL A 309 22.42 -2.79 -30.85
N VAL A 310 21.57 -1.98 -31.49
CA VAL A 310 20.17 -2.29 -31.79
C VAL A 310 20.05 -2.73 -33.25
N VAL A 311 19.51 -3.92 -33.50
CA VAL A 311 19.22 -4.42 -34.85
C VAL A 311 17.75 -4.23 -35.18
N SER A 312 17.46 -3.32 -36.12
CA SER A 312 16.09 -2.85 -36.44
C SER A 312 15.68 -3.16 -37.89
N THR A 313 14.38 -3.33 -38.15
CA THR A 313 13.88 -3.69 -39.51
C THR A 313 14.07 -2.58 -40.55
N THR A 314 14.05 -1.33 -40.10
CA THR A 314 14.17 -0.13 -40.95
C THR A 314 15.64 0.22 -41.22
N GLY A 315 16.51 0.00 -40.23
CA GLY A 315 17.86 0.58 -40.16
C GLY A 315 17.89 2.03 -39.68
N LEU A 316 16.70 2.63 -39.57
CA LEU A 316 16.45 4.02 -39.22
C LEU A 316 15.22 4.10 -38.30
N ASP A 317 15.20 3.24 -37.28
CA ASP A 317 14.57 3.54 -36.01
C ASP A 317 15.68 3.93 -35.04
N PRO A 318 16.11 5.21 -35.04
CA PRO A 318 16.67 5.75 -33.81
C PRO A 318 15.55 5.70 -32.77
N TYR A 319 15.59 4.70 -31.90
CA TYR A 319 15.25 5.00 -30.51
C TYR A 319 16.02 6.27 -30.14
N PRO A 320 15.38 7.26 -29.52
CA PRO A 320 16.08 8.48 -29.15
C PRO A 320 17.27 8.07 -28.30
N VAL A 321 18.45 8.56 -28.72
CA VAL A 321 19.64 8.63 -27.88
C VAL A 321 19.20 8.99 -26.47
N GLU A 322 19.50 8.16 -25.50
CA GLU A 322 19.36 8.56 -24.10
C GLU A 322 20.47 9.57 -23.83
N ASP A 323 20.13 10.82 -24.14
CA ASP A 323 20.89 12.05 -23.87
C ASP A 323 21.65 11.86 -22.55
N SER A 324 22.97 12.01 -22.56
CA SER A 324 23.89 11.66 -21.44
C SER A 324 23.53 12.27 -20.08
N ASP A 325 22.64 13.25 -20.12
CA ASP A 325 22.17 14.07 -19.03
C ASP A 325 20.81 13.57 -18.49
N THR A 326 20.37 12.35 -18.87
CA THR A 326 19.10 11.71 -18.46
C THR A 326 19.34 10.67 -17.37
N PHE A 327 18.76 10.88 -16.20
CA PHE A 327 18.83 9.91 -15.09
C PHE A 327 17.67 8.91 -15.19
N GLN A 328 18.01 7.62 -15.17
CA GLN A 328 17.12 6.47 -15.14
C GLN A 328 17.08 5.87 -13.73
N VAL A 329 16.15 6.35 -12.90
CA VAL A 329 16.00 5.91 -11.51
C VAL A 329 14.91 4.84 -11.43
N ARG A 330 15.23 3.63 -10.95
CA ARG A 330 14.24 2.61 -10.57
C ARG A 330 13.62 3.05 -9.25
N MET A 331 12.37 3.51 -9.25
CA MET A 331 11.70 3.94 -8.02
C MET A 331 10.53 3.05 -7.66
N ARG A 332 10.36 2.82 -6.36
CA ARG A 332 9.23 2.12 -5.77
C ARG A 332 8.76 2.88 -4.53
N ILE A 333 7.45 3.01 -4.35
CA ILE A 333 6.83 3.70 -3.21
C ILE A 333 5.69 2.82 -2.68
N GLU A 334 5.88 2.22 -1.52
CA GLU A 334 4.91 1.33 -0.86
C GLU A 334 4.27 2.00 0.36
N GLY A 335 3.03 2.45 0.20
CA GLY A 335 2.20 2.97 1.29
C GLY A 335 1.52 1.85 2.08
N TYR A 336 0.99 2.17 3.25
CA TYR A 336 0.20 1.21 4.03
C TYR A 336 -1.13 0.85 3.33
N ARG A 337 -1.68 1.73 2.48
CA ARG A 337 -2.89 1.42 1.69
C ARG A 337 -2.58 0.61 0.43
N GLY A 338 -1.49 0.92 -0.26
CA GLY A 338 -1.13 0.25 -1.51
C GLY A 338 0.22 0.70 -2.10
N THR A 339 0.57 0.13 -3.26
CA THR A 339 1.72 0.56 -4.07
C THR A 339 1.40 1.92 -4.71
N VAL A 340 2.03 3.00 -4.24
CA VAL A 340 1.81 4.38 -4.72
C VAL A 340 2.55 4.64 -6.05
N PHE A 341 3.72 4.04 -6.23
CA PHE A 341 4.50 4.09 -7.47
C PHE A 341 5.33 2.82 -7.61
N ASP A 342 5.44 2.29 -8.83
CA ASP A 342 6.41 1.25 -9.16
C ASP A 342 6.85 1.38 -10.63
N GLY A 343 8.16 1.35 -10.89
CA GLY A 343 8.76 1.38 -12.22
C GLY A 343 9.96 2.34 -12.33
N ASN A 344 10.24 2.81 -13.56
CA ASN A 344 11.40 3.68 -13.83
C ASN A 344 10.97 5.14 -14.02
N ILE A 345 11.79 6.06 -13.52
CA ILE A 345 11.71 7.50 -13.72
C ILE A 345 12.86 7.90 -14.63
N SER A 346 12.55 8.67 -15.68
CA SER A 346 13.51 9.12 -16.68
C SER A 346 13.40 10.64 -16.68
N PHE A 347 14.42 11.35 -16.20
CA PHE A 347 14.38 12.81 -16.10
C PHE A 347 15.77 13.42 -16.34
N LYS A 348 15.82 14.61 -16.95
CA LYS A 348 17.09 15.30 -17.25
C LYS A 348 17.32 16.43 -16.24
N PRO A 349 18.23 16.33 -15.25
CA PRO A 349 18.30 17.33 -14.19
C PRO A 349 18.60 18.74 -14.72
N GLU A 350 19.48 18.88 -15.72
CA GLU A 350 19.81 20.17 -16.35
C GLU A 350 18.59 20.92 -16.91
N THR A 351 17.49 20.22 -17.27
CA THR A 351 16.25 20.88 -17.72
C THR A 351 15.53 21.68 -16.63
N TYR A 352 15.79 21.36 -15.36
CA TYR A 352 15.27 22.08 -14.20
C TYR A 352 16.26 23.16 -13.70
N LYS A 353 17.43 23.29 -14.32
CA LYS A 353 18.51 24.15 -13.83
C LYS A 353 18.29 25.60 -14.24
N ASN A 354 18.04 26.44 -13.26
CA ASN A 354 17.85 27.87 -13.42
C ASN A 354 19.21 28.51 -13.79
N LYS A 355 19.32 28.98 -15.04
CA LYS A 355 20.54 29.53 -15.64
C LYS A 355 21.04 30.85 -15.01
N THR A 356 20.29 31.42 -14.06
CA THR A 356 20.66 32.64 -13.34
C THR A 356 21.04 32.38 -11.88
N THR A 357 20.40 31.41 -11.21
CA THR A 357 20.73 31.02 -9.82
C THR A 357 21.72 29.86 -9.73
N GLY A 358 21.88 29.09 -10.81
CA GLY A 358 22.66 27.85 -10.87
C GLY A 358 21.96 26.63 -10.25
N LYS A 359 20.80 26.82 -9.60
CA LYS A 359 20.08 25.79 -8.85
C LYS A 359 19.11 24.97 -9.70
N TYR A 360 18.83 23.76 -9.25
CA TYR A 360 17.83 22.86 -9.82
C TYR A 360 16.48 23.16 -9.18
N GLU A 361 15.52 23.67 -9.96
CA GLU A 361 14.24 24.18 -9.47
C GLU A 361 13.08 23.36 -10.05
N ILE A 362 12.37 22.61 -9.20
CA ILE A 362 11.24 21.76 -9.57
C ILE A 362 9.98 22.18 -8.78
N THR A 363 8.81 21.95 -9.36
CA THR A 363 7.51 22.19 -8.71
C THR A 363 6.79 20.84 -8.56
N ASP A 364 6.17 20.58 -7.41
CA ASP A 364 5.32 19.38 -7.22
C ASP A 364 3.92 19.56 -7.85
N PRO A 365 3.11 18.50 -7.99
CA PRO A 365 1.79 18.60 -8.61
C PRO A 365 0.84 19.59 -7.92
N ASP A 366 1.02 19.81 -6.62
CA ASP A 366 0.20 20.71 -5.79
C ASP A 366 0.72 22.17 -5.80
N GLY A 367 1.75 22.46 -6.60
CA GLY A 367 2.21 23.80 -6.96
C GLY A 367 3.31 24.36 -6.05
N LYS A 368 3.82 23.58 -5.09
CA LYS A 368 4.91 24.01 -4.22
C LYS A 368 6.26 23.83 -4.93
N LYS A 369 7.13 24.83 -4.79
CA LYS A 369 8.46 24.87 -5.42
C LYS A 369 9.54 24.40 -4.46
N TYR A 370 10.52 23.69 -5.02
CA TYR A 370 11.72 23.20 -4.35
C TYR A 370 12.95 23.63 -5.17
N SER A 371 14.08 23.84 -4.50
CA SER A 371 15.30 24.37 -5.10
C SER A 371 16.52 23.70 -4.48
N PHE A 372 17.26 22.95 -5.29
CA PHE A 372 18.40 22.13 -4.88
C PHE A 372 19.70 22.65 -5.50
N ASN A 373 20.84 22.32 -4.90
CA ASN A 373 22.17 22.70 -5.41
C ASN A 373 22.70 21.71 -6.46
N TYR A 374 22.23 20.46 -6.38
CA TYR A 374 22.50 19.30 -7.25
C TYR A 374 21.21 18.46 -7.37
N PRO A 375 21.14 17.43 -8.24
CA PRO A 375 19.98 16.54 -8.32
C PRO A 375 19.86 15.70 -7.04
N THR A 376 18.65 15.49 -6.52
CA THR A 376 18.44 14.79 -5.23
C THR A 376 17.39 13.69 -5.29
N VAL A 377 17.39 12.81 -4.28
CA VAL A 377 16.35 11.78 -4.09
C VAL A 377 14.96 12.42 -4.06
N LEU A 378 14.80 13.60 -3.44
CA LEU A 378 13.54 14.33 -3.48
C LEU A 378 13.24 14.91 -4.87
N MET A 379 14.23 15.39 -5.62
CA MET A 379 14.03 15.82 -7.01
C MET A 379 13.52 14.68 -7.88
N ALA A 380 14.12 13.48 -7.77
CA ALA A 380 13.64 12.27 -8.43
C ALA A 380 12.24 11.86 -7.95
N THR A 381 11.96 11.97 -6.64
CA THR A 381 10.65 11.63 -6.05
C THR A 381 9.56 12.61 -6.52
N ILE A 382 9.85 13.91 -6.62
CA ILE A 382 8.94 14.92 -7.21
C ILE A 382 8.78 14.68 -8.72
N ALA A 383 9.82 14.24 -9.44
CA ALA A 383 9.68 13.81 -10.83
C ALA A 383 8.76 12.57 -10.95
N ALA A 384 8.79 11.64 -9.99
CA ALA A 384 7.82 10.53 -9.87
C ALA A 384 6.39 11.06 -9.68
N TRP A 385 6.20 11.96 -8.71
CA TRP A 385 4.90 12.56 -8.40
C TRP A 385 4.34 13.32 -9.60
N ASN A 386 5.16 14.07 -10.32
CA ASN A 386 4.76 14.73 -11.58
C ASN A 386 4.42 13.71 -12.68
N LYS A 387 5.26 12.68 -12.89
CA LYS A 387 5.06 11.63 -13.91
C LYS A 387 3.77 10.81 -13.70
N LYS A 388 3.25 10.75 -12.46
CA LYS A 388 2.01 10.03 -12.11
C LYS A 388 0.88 10.92 -11.57
N SER A 389 1.06 12.24 -11.51
CA SER A 389 0.13 13.18 -10.84
C SER A 389 -0.23 12.79 -9.39
N ILE A 390 0.73 12.25 -8.63
CA ILE A 390 0.53 11.91 -7.21
C ILE A 390 0.43 13.22 -6.41
N ARG A 391 -0.66 13.36 -5.65
CA ARG A 391 -1.03 14.59 -4.91
C ARG A 391 -1.14 14.34 -3.42
N ASP A 392 -1.38 15.43 -2.69
CA ASP A 392 -1.50 15.45 -1.23
C ASP A 392 -0.19 15.07 -0.51
N ASN A 393 0.92 15.50 -1.11
CA ASN A 393 2.27 15.28 -0.58
C ASN A 393 2.65 16.40 0.39
N LYS A 394 3.35 16.06 1.47
CA LYS A 394 3.78 17.00 2.52
C LYS A 394 5.27 16.84 2.73
N VAL A 395 6.02 17.89 2.42
CA VAL A 395 7.47 17.96 2.64
C VAL A 395 7.78 19.01 3.70
N THR A 396 8.54 18.63 4.72
CA THR A 396 8.76 19.33 6.00
C THR A 396 10.24 19.43 6.37
N PHE A 397 10.56 20.34 7.30
CA PHE A 397 11.93 20.64 7.78
C PHE A 397 12.87 21.18 6.69
N ASN A 398 14.04 21.68 7.10
CA ASN A 398 14.99 22.32 6.18
C ASN A 398 15.61 21.33 5.19
N ASP A 399 15.83 20.09 5.62
CA ASP A 399 16.44 19.02 4.81
C ASP A 399 15.40 18.28 3.93
N ASN A 400 14.15 18.78 3.94
CA ASN A 400 13.02 18.32 3.14
C ASN A 400 12.66 16.83 3.36
N TYR A 401 12.36 16.44 4.59
CA TYR A 401 11.75 15.13 4.89
C TYR A 401 10.34 15.03 4.29
N VAL A 402 9.95 13.85 3.82
CA VAL A 402 8.64 13.59 3.24
C VAL A 402 7.70 13.05 4.31
N ALA A 403 6.94 13.95 4.93
CA ALA A 403 5.96 13.65 5.96
C ALA A 403 4.66 13.02 5.42
N ARG A 404 4.31 13.21 4.14
CA ARG A 404 3.11 12.60 3.52
C ARG A 404 3.34 12.35 2.04
N MET A 405 2.85 11.22 1.54
CA MET A 405 2.64 10.94 0.11
C MET A 405 1.25 10.35 -0.09
N ALA A 406 0.57 10.71 -1.19
CA ALA A 406 -0.76 10.18 -1.54
C ALA A 406 -1.81 10.23 -0.39
N GLY A 407 -1.69 11.19 0.52
CA GLY A 407 -2.56 11.33 1.69
C GLY A 407 -2.35 10.27 2.80
N GLU A 408 -1.21 9.58 2.84
CA GLU A 408 -0.74 8.75 3.96
C GLU A 408 0.36 9.48 4.75
N GLU A 409 0.09 9.85 6.00
CA GLU A 409 0.90 10.80 6.78
C GLU A 409 1.72 10.10 7.87
N GLU A 410 2.90 10.67 8.16
CA GLU A 410 3.69 10.35 9.35
C GLU A 410 2.81 10.27 10.61
N PHE A 411 3.12 9.31 11.49
CA PHE A 411 2.40 9.11 12.74
C PHE A 411 0.90 8.73 12.60
N ASP A 412 0.43 8.31 11.42
CA ASP A 412 -0.94 7.78 11.22
C ASP A 412 -1.24 6.59 12.18
N PHE A 413 -0.26 5.72 12.43
CA PHE A 413 -0.35 4.55 13.34
C PHE A 413 0.25 4.78 14.75
N LYS A 414 0.46 6.03 15.18
CA LYS A 414 1.22 6.37 16.41
C LYS A 414 0.74 5.78 17.73
N ALA A 415 -0.49 5.27 17.80
CA ALA A 415 -1.04 4.68 19.02
C ALA A 415 -0.41 3.31 19.34
N GLN A 416 -0.07 2.54 18.31
CA GLN A 416 0.65 1.26 18.41
C GLN A 416 2.12 1.40 18.00
N HIS A 417 2.39 2.20 16.96
CA HIS A 417 3.71 2.38 16.33
C HIS A 417 4.15 3.84 16.43
N PRO A 418 4.64 4.31 17.60
CA PRO A 418 4.89 5.73 17.86
C PRO A 418 6.01 6.36 17.00
N THR A 419 6.79 5.53 16.30
CA THR A 419 7.86 5.93 15.36
C THR A 419 7.52 5.64 13.90
N CYS A 420 6.24 5.45 13.56
CA CYS A 420 5.84 5.17 12.18
C CYS A 420 5.86 6.42 11.28
N GLY A 421 6.32 6.23 10.05
CA GLY A 421 6.33 7.27 9.01
C GLY A 421 6.92 6.75 7.70
N TRP A 422 7.32 7.67 6.83
CA TRP A 422 7.97 7.33 5.57
C TRP A 422 9.47 7.08 5.76
N LEU A 423 9.94 5.96 5.25
CA LEU A 423 11.33 5.53 5.19
C LEU A 423 11.73 5.33 3.73
N VAL A 424 13.03 5.42 3.46
CA VAL A 424 13.58 5.35 2.10
C VAL A 424 14.93 4.64 2.09
N ARG A 425 15.09 3.73 1.13
CA ARG A 425 16.36 3.09 0.78
C ARG A 425 16.84 3.65 -0.55
N VAL A 426 18.14 3.82 -0.72
CA VAL A 426 18.79 4.11 -2.01
C VAL A 426 19.85 3.04 -2.21
N ASN A 427 19.80 2.34 -3.35
CA ASN A 427 20.63 1.18 -3.67
C ASN A 427 20.69 0.17 -2.52
N ASP A 428 19.49 -0.25 -2.08
CA ASP A 428 19.27 -1.24 -1.02
C ASP A 428 19.72 -0.80 0.41
N ARG A 429 20.25 0.42 0.57
CA ARG A 429 20.70 1.01 1.85
C ARG A 429 19.67 2.01 2.39
N LEU A 430 19.20 1.84 3.63
CA LEU A 430 18.37 2.84 4.31
C LEU A 430 19.16 4.15 4.49
N ILE A 431 18.62 5.28 4.03
CA ILE A 431 19.31 6.57 4.09
C ILE A 431 18.90 7.37 5.34
N ASN A 432 19.88 8.01 5.98
CA ASN A 432 19.76 8.65 7.30
C ASN A 432 19.93 10.18 7.27
N GLN A 433 19.79 10.80 6.08
CA GLN A 433 19.75 12.25 5.89
C GLN A 433 18.46 12.66 5.15
N GLY A 434 18.16 13.95 5.12
CA GLY A 434 17.00 14.47 4.40
C GLY A 434 17.10 14.23 2.88
N VAL A 435 16.00 13.82 2.25
CA VAL A 435 15.98 13.53 0.80
C VAL A 435 16.15 14.78 -0.08
N GLY A 436 16.04 15.98 0.48
CA GLY A 436 16.42 17.22 -0.21
C GLY A 436 17.91 17.53 -0.21
N VAL A 437 18.74 16.71 0.45
CA VAL A 437 20.22 16.80 0.44
C VAL A 437 20.92 15.49 0.07
N TRP A 438 20.25 14.34 0.10
CA TRP A 438 20.80 13.11 -0.49
C TRP A 438 20.81 13.23 -2.03
N GLU A 439 22.00 13.26 -2.63
CA GLU A 439 22.22 13.32 -4.08
C GLU A 439 21.73 12.02 -4.75
N ILE A 440 21.30 12.09 -6.02
CA ILE A 440 20.80 10.95 -6.80
C ILE A 440 21.68 10.75 -8.02
N GLU A 441 22.15 9.53 -8.27
CA GLU A 441 22.93 9.18 -9.47
C GLU A 441 22.04 8.53 -10.55
N ASP A 442 22.57 8.42 -11.78
CA ASP A 442 21.94 7.63 -12.83
C ASP A 442 22.05 6.11 -12.53
N GLY A 443 20.97 5.38 -12.79
CA GLY A 443 20.84 3.95 -12.45
C GLY A 443 20.45 3.66 -11.00
N ASP A 444 20.25 4.68 -10.15
CA ASP A 444 19.86 4.50 -8.75
C ASP A 444 18.53 3.75 -8.58
N THR A 445 18.46 2.93 -7.53
CA THR A 445 17.24 2.28 -7.07
C THR A 445 16.75 2.92 -5.78
N VAL A 446 15.60 3.60 -5.81
CA VAL A 446 15.00 4.29 -4.66
C VAL A 446 13.74 3.58 -4.19
N GLU A 447 13.75 3.08 -2.96
CA GLU A 447 12.67 2.30 -2.37
C GLU A 447 12.08 3.04 -1.16
N TRP A 448 11.01 3.81 -1.37
CA TRP A 448 10.20 4.36 -0.31
C TRP A 448 9.23 3.30 0.24
N PHE A 449 9.06 3.28 1.56
CA PHE A 449 8.03 2.50 2.23
C PHE A 449 7.52 3.20 3.49
N TYR A 450 6.23 3.06 3.78
CA TYR A 450 5.70 3.39 5.10
C TYR A 450 6.10 2.30 6.09
N GLY A 451 6.55 2.66 7.29
CA GLY A 451 7.02 1.72 8.30
C GLY A 451 7.69 2.40 9.50
N ASP A 452 8.54 1.65 10.19
CA ASP A 452 9.40 2.11 11.30
C ASP A 452 10.79 1.43 11.27
N ILE A 453 11.65 1.71 12.24
CA ILE A 453 13.00 1.13 12.32
C ILE A 453 13.04 -0.39 12.59
N LYS A 454 11.93 -1.02 12.97
CA LYS A 454 11.79 -2.48 13.14
C LYS A 454 11.19 -3.16 11.92
N SER A 455 10.46 -2.40 11.10
CA SER A 455 9.86 -2.84 9.85
C SER A 455 10.95 -3.31 8.86
N SER A 456 10.52 -4.09 7.87
CA SER A 456 11.43 -4.75 6.92
C SER A 456 10.99 -4.51 5.47
N PHE A 457 11.93 -4.56 4.53
CA PHE A 457 11.63 -4.43 3.11
C PHE A 457 11.54 -5.80 2.44
N GLY A 458 10.41 -6.10 1.81
CA GLY A 458 10.07 -7.44 1.32
C GLY A 458 10.50 -7.74 -0.12
N TYR A 459 10.93 -8.98 -0.34
CA TYR A 459 11.31 -9.57 -1.63
C TYR A 459 10.58 -10.91 -1.85
N LEU A 460 10.41 -11.25 -3.13
CA LEU A 460 9.67 -12.43 -3.58
C LEU A 460 10.56 -13.26 -4.52
N ASP A 461 10.80 -14.50 -4.15
CA ASP A 461 11.53 -15.46 -4.99
C ASP A 461 10.54 -16.57 -5.43
N LEU A 462 10.45 -16.86 -6.73
CA LEU A 462 9.47 -17.80 -7.31
C LEU A 462 10.14 -19.01 -7.96
N SER A 463 9.56 -20.21 -7.85
CA SER A 463 10.07 -21.40 -8.55
C SER A 463 9.95 -21.33 -10.07
N SER A 464 8.94 -20.61 -10.60
CA SER A 464 8.80 -20.34 -12.02
C SER A 464 7.84 -19.17 -12.29
N SER A 465 8.08 -18.44 -13.39
CA SER A 465 7.14 -17.48 -13.98
C SER A 465 6.30 -18.07 -15.13
N SER A 466 6.56 -19.33 -15.53
CA SER A 466 5.78 -20.07 -16.54
C SER A 466 5.51 -21.50 -16.07
N LEU A 467 4.24 -21.85 -15.93
CA LEU A 467 3.74 -23.15 -15.45
C LEU A 467 2.64 -23.69 -16.38
N ASN A 468 2.21 -24.92 -16.16
CA ASN A 468 1.02 -25.52 -16.78
C ASN A 468 -0.09 -25.70 -15.73
N THR A 469 -1.32 -25.89 -16.20
CA THR A 469 -2.48 -26.11 -15.33
C THR A 469 -2.29 -27.41 -14.51
N GLY A 470 -2.26 -27.28 -13.19
CA GLY A 470 -1.98 -28.37 -12.24
C GLY A 470 -0.52 -28.44 -11.75
N ASP A 471 0.41 -27.65 -12.31
CA ASP A 471 1.77 -27.54 -11.79
C ASP A 471 1.79 -26.75 -10.46
N LYS A 472 2.84 -26.97 -9.65
CA LYS A 472 3.06 -26.29 -8.37
C LYS A 472 3.96 -25.06 -8.53
N LEU A 473 3.46 -23.90 -8.11
CA LEU A 473 4.23 -22.70 -7.82
C LEU A 473 4.71 -22.76 -6.36
N LEU A 474 6.01 -22.70 -6.14
CA LEU A 474 6.58 -22.45 -4.81
C LEU A 474 6.96 -20.97 -4.75
N VAL A 475 6.42 -20.27 -3.76
CA VAL A 475 6.70 -18.86 -3.48
C VAL A 475 7.51 -18.79 -2.20
N LYS A 476 8.63 -18.06 -2.22
CA LYS A 476 9.43 -17.78 -1.04
C LYS A 476 9.47 -16.29 -0.75
N VAL A 477 9.03 -15.90 0.44
CA VAL A 477 9.04 -14.51 0.91
C VAL A 477 10.23 -14.31 1.83
N THR A 478 11.06 -13.33 1.49
CA THR A 478 12.21 -12.93 2.29
C THR A 478 12.23 -11.41 2.48
N ALA A 479 12.90 -10.90 3.49
CA ALA A 479 12.99 -9.45 3.74
C ALA A 479 14.37 -9.03 4.24
N LYS A 480 14.70 -7.75 4.05
CA LYS A 480 15.85 -7.11 4.72
C LYS A 480 15.36 -6.25 5.86
N GLY A 481 16.02 -6.35 7.01
CA GLY A 481 15.81 -5.43 8.12
C GLY A 481 16.40 -4.05 7.84
N ASN A 482 16.06 -3.08 8.70
CA ASN A 482 16.54 -1.71 8.61
C ASN A 482 17.88 -1.44 9.35
N GLY A 483 18.54 -2.48 9.88
CA GLY A 483 19.89 -2.39 10.45
C GLY A 483 20.02 -1.66 11.80
N GLY A 484 18.96 -1.02 12.30
CA GLY A 484 18.99 -0.18 13.49
C GLY A 484 19.25 1.30 13.16
N VAL A 485 19.54 2.11 14.18
CA VAL A 485 19.62 3.58 14.04
C VAL A 485 20.78 4.02 13.12
N ASP A 486 21.82 3.21 13.02
CA ASP A 486 23.01 3.48 12.19
C ASP A 486 22.84 3.09 10.71
N GLY A 487 21.66 2.59 10.30
CA GLY A 487 21.36 2.25 8.89
C GLY A 487 22.23 1.11 8.33
N GLY A 488 22.57 0.13 9.17
CA GLY A 488 23.53 -0.93 8.86
C GLY A 488 23.15 -1.81 7.66
N ASP A 489 24.16 -2.16 6.84
CA ASP A 489 24.01 -2.95 5.62
C ASP A 489 23.63 -4.41 5.90
N SER A 490 22.32 -4.65 6.00
CA SER A 490 21.71 -5.99 6.08
C SER A 490 21.74 -6.67 4.70
N THR A 491 22.93 -6.98 4.19
CA THR A 491 23.15 -7.69 2.91
C THR A 491 22.33 -8.98 2.81
N THR A 492 22.19 -9.72 3.91
CA THR A 492 21.41 -10.96 4.00
C THR A 492 19.90 -10.69 4.05
N ARG A 493 19.13 -11.28 3.13
CA ARG A 493 17.66 -11.42 3.29
C ARG A 493 17.35 -12.52 4.32
N THR A 494 16.37 -12.31 5.19
CA THR A 494 15.85 -13.31 6.12
C THR A 494 14.48 -13.84 5.66
N THR A 495 14.12 -15.07 6.03
CA THR A 495 12.85 -15.69 5.63
C THR A 495 11.67 -15.17 6.46
N VAL A 496 10.57 -14.78 5.80
CA VAL A 496 9.39 -14.22 6.47
C VAL A 496 8.27 -15.25 6.53
N SER A 497 8.13 -15.90 7.68
CA SER A 497 6.98 -16.75 8.01
C SER A 497 5.74 -15.91 8.33
N GLY A 498 4.53 -16.43 8.09
CA GLY A 498 3.30 -15.68 8.34
C GLY A 498 3.18 -14.41 7.49
N ALA A 499 3.68 -14.43 6.25
CA ALA A 499 3.45 -13.39 5.25
C ALA A 499 2.30 -13.82 4.32
N THR A 500 1.44 -12.87 3.95
CA THR A 500 0.33 -13.09 3.02
C THR A 500 0.84 -13.03 1.59
N VAL A 501 0.93 -14.18 0.92
CA VAL A 501 1.19 -14.30 -0.51
C VAL A 501 -0.13 -14.20 -1.27
N HIS A 502 -0.26 -13.18 -2.12
CA HIS A 502 -1.40 -12.99 -3.01
C HIS A 502 -1.09 -13.62 -4.38
N VAL A 503 -2.02 -14.40 -4.94
CA VAL A 503 -1.92 -15.00 -6.29
C VAL A 503 -3.21 -14.69 -7.06
N GLY A 504 -3.22 -13.55 -7.76
CA GLY A 504 -4.42 -13.03 -8.40
C GLY A 504 -5.49 -12.60 -7.37
N SER A 505 -6.51 -13.43 -7.18
CA SER A 505 -7.60 -13.22 -6.20
C SER A 505 -7.45 -14.02 -4.91
N GLU A 506 -6.65 -15.09 -4.91
CA GLU A 506 -6.49 -15.96 -3.74
C GLU A 506 -5.28 -15.55 -2.89
N THR A 507 -5.35 -15.87 -1.60
CA THR A 507 -4.28 -15.61 -0.63
C THR A 507 -3.81 -16.90 0.03
N TYR A 508 -2.51 -16.97 0.31
CA TYR A 508 -1.79 -18.09 0.91
C TYR A 508 -0.86 -17.53 1.98
N ILE A 509 -0.58 -18.28 3.05
CA ILE A 509 0.33 -17.86 4.12
C ILE A 509 1.64 -18.65 4.03
N THR A 510 2.78 -17.98 4.24
CA THR A 510 4.09 -18.65 4.28
C THR A 510 4.34 -19.45 5.56
N ASP A 511 4.97 -20.61 5.40
CA ASP A 511 5.39 -21.51 6.48
C ASP A 511 6.55 -20.94 7.33
N ALA A 512 7.05 -21.73 8.28
CA ALA A 512 8.18 -21.36 9.14
C ALA A 512 9.51 -21.07 8.39
N LYS A 513 9.65 -21.45 7.11
CA LYS A 513 10.80 -21.16 6.23
C LYS A 513 10.55 -19.98 5.30
N GLY A 514 9.40 -19.32 5.41
CA GLY A 514 8.96 -18.28 4.49
C GLY A 514 8.47 -18.83 3.14
N GLU A 515 8.06 -20.10 3.05
CA GLU A 515 7.66 -20.76 1.82
C GLU A 515 6.14 -21.03 1.78
N ALA A 516 5.50 -20.81 0.63
CA ALA A 516 4.11 -21.15 0.34
C ALA A 516 4.04 -21.94 -0.97
N GLU A 517 3.33 -23.07 -0.98
CA GLU A 517 3.16 -23.93 -2.17
C GLU A 517 1.72 -23.83 -2.70
N ILE A 518 1.57 -23.45 -3.97
CA ILE A 518 0.29 -23.19 -4.63
C ILE A 518 0.16 -24.11 -5.85
N THR A 519 -0.94 -24.85 -5.96
CA THR A 519 -1.23 -25.66 -7.15
C THR A 519 -2.04 -24.84 -8.16
N MET A 520 -1.46 -24.59 -9.34
CA MET A 520 -1.99 -23.65 -10.33
C MET A 520 -3.09 -24.27 -11.21
N ASN A 521 -4.27 -24.48 -10.63
CA ASN A 521 -5.38 -25.19 -11.28
C ASN A 521 -6.17 -24.41 -12.35
N ARG A 522 -5.76 -23.19 -12.68
CA ARG A 522 -6.37 -22.34 -13.72
C ARG A 522 -5.29 -21.79 -14.65
N SER A 523 -5.53 -21.85 -15.97
CA SER A 523 -4.67 -21.16 -16.93
C SER A 523 -4.96 -19.66 -16.96
N GLY A 524 -3.99 -18.86 -17.43
CA GLY A 524 -4.05 -17.40 -17.42
C GLY A 524 -2.77 -16.74 -16.93
N SER A 525 -2.86 -15.45 -16.58
CA SER A 525 -1.73 -14.66 -16.06
C SER A 525 -2.11 -14.13 -14.67
N PHE A 526 -1.30 -14.47 -13.67
CA PHE A 526 -1.54 -14.18 -12.26
C PHE A 526 -0.47 -13.23 -11.75
N THR A 527 -0.88 -12.11 -11.15
CA THR A 527 0.04 -11.25 -10.39
C THR A 527 0.32 -11.91 -9.04
N VAL A 528 1.59 -11.99 -8.67
CA VAL A 528 2.04 -12.59 -7.40
C VAL A 528 2.89 -11.60 -6.63
N TYR A 529 2.56 -11.38 -5.36
CA TYR A 529 3.33 -10.58 -4.41
C TYR A 529 3.01 -11.01 -2.98
N ALA A 530 3.73 -10.49 -1.98
CA ALA A 530 3.40 -10.73 -0.58
C ALA A 530 3.48 -9.46 0.29
N ASP A 531 2.82 -9.49 1.44
CA ASP A 531 2.95 -8.50 2.53
C ASP A 531 2.96 -9.17 3.91
N LYS A 532 3.24 -8.36 4.95
CA LYS A 532 2.99 -8.74 6.34
C LYS A 532 2.62 -7.51 7.15
N THR A 533 1.46 -7.55 7.81
CA THR A 533 0.94 -6.44 8.62
C THR A 533 0.77 -6.83 10.09
N ASP A 534 0.70 -5.82 10.96
CA ASP A 534 0.33 -5.98 12.37
C ASP A 534 -1.19 -5.87 12.55
N SER A 535 -1.84 -7.01 12.76
CA SER A 535 -3.29 -7.10 13.00
C SER A 535 -3.74 -6.50 14.34
N GLY A 536 -2.82 -6.18 15.27
CA GLY A 536 -3.10 -5.43 16.49
C GLY A 536 -3.17 -3.90 16.28
N SER A 537 -2.81 -3.42 15.09
CA SER A 537 -2.83 -2.01 14.72
C SER A 537 -3.96 -1.70 13.74
N SER A 538 -4.57 -0.52 13.86
CA SER A 538 -5.56 -0.07 12.88
C SER A 538 -5.60 1.45 12.75
N TYR A 539 -5.63 1.93 11.51
CA TYR A 539 -5.91 3.31 11.17
C TYR A 539 -6.75 3.39 9.89
N LYS A 540 -7.95 3.97 9.99
CA LYS A 540 -8.91 4.14 8.87
C LYS A 540 -9.19 2.84 8.08
N GLY A 541 -9.20 1.68 8.75
CA GLY A 541 -9.43 0.37 8.13
C GLY A 541 -8.19 -0.33 7.57
N TYR A 542 -6.99 0.26 7.71
CA TYR A 542 -5.72 -0.34 7.31
C TYR A 542 -4.89 -0.76 8.53
N ASN A 543 -4.03 -1.77 8.35
CA ASN A 543 -3.09 -2.27 9.35
C ASN A 543 -1.66 -1.77 9.04
N PHE A 544 -0.82 -1.65 10.06
CA PHE A 544 0.57 -1.20 9.92
C PHE A 544 1.44 -2.26 9.23
N PRO A 545 2.27 -1.90 8.22
CA PRO A 545 3.16 -2.85 7.54
C PRO A 545 4.40 -3.20 8.39
N LEU A 546 4.46 -4.45 8.88
CA LEU A 546 5.68 -5.03 9.47
C LEU A 546 6.72 -5.40 8.40
N MET A 547 6.23 -5.70 7.20
CA MET A 547 7.02 -5.84 5.98
C MET A 547 6.36 -5.01 4.88
N ALA A 548 7.13 -4.14 4.21
CA ALA A 548 6.70 -3.51 2.97
C ALA A 548 6.40 -4.59 1.92
N ARG A 549 5.37 -4.39 1.09
CA ARG A 549 4.99 -5.35 0.04
C ARG A 549 6.20 -5.76 -0.80
N THR A 550 6.22 -7.00 -1.27
CA THR A 550 7.18 -7.42 -2.30
C THR A 550 6.83 -6.80 -3.65
N GLU A 551 7.80 -6.73 -4.56
CA GLU A 551 7.55 -6.40 -5.97
C GLU A 551 6.49 -7.37 -6.57
N LYS A 552 5.72 -6.87 -7.53
CA LYS A 552 4.62 -7.60 -8.18
C LYS A 552 5.13 -8.41 -9.38
N ALA A 553 5.46 -9.68 -9.13
CA ALA A 553 5.79 -10.63 -10.19
C ALA A 553 4.55 -11.06 -10.99
N THR A 554 4.77 -11.68 -12.16
CA THR A 554 3.71 -12.26 -12.99
C THR A 554 4.03 -13.71 -13.32
N VAL A 555 3.08 -14.60 -13.04
CA VAL A 555 3.15 -16.04 -13.35
C VAL A 555 2.13 -16.38 -14.43
N THR A 556 2.60 -16.93 -15.55
CA THR A 556 1.76 -17.40 -16.66
C THR A 556 1.52 -18.90 -16.53
N VAL A 557 0.25 -19.33 -16.51
CA VAL A 557 -0.15 -20.73 -16.45
C VAL A 557 -0.80 -21.13 -17.78
N LYS A 558 -0.31 -22.22 -18.39
CA LYS A 558 -0.67 -22.68 -19.74
C LYS A 558 -1.49 -23.97 -19.69
N GLY A 559 -2.31 -24.20 -20.71
CA GLY A 559 -3.16 -25.39 -20.83
C GLY A 559 -4.65 -25.03 -20.84
N PRO A 560 -5.53 -26.03 -20.96
CA PRO A 560 -6.96 -25.82 -20.78
C PRO A 560 -7.24 -25.33 -19.35
N GLU A 561 -8.31 -24.56 -19.16
CA GLU A 561 -8.90 -24.44 -17.83
C GLU A 561 -9.36 -25.83 -17.40
N VAL A 562 -8.93 -26.30 -16.22
CA VAL A 562 -9.65 -27.37 -15.54
C VAL A 562 -10.99 -26.76 -15.12
N SER A 563 -12.05 -27.17 -15.81
CA SER A 563 -13.39 -26.69 -15.53
C SER A 563 -13.84 -27.19 -14.17
N ILE A 564 -13.56 -26.42 -13.12
CA ILE A 564 -14.31 -26.48 -11.87
C ILE A 564 -15.79 -26.34 -12.27
N PRO A 565 -16.67 -27.27 -11.90
CA PRO A 565 -18.08 -27.17 -12.23
C PRO A 565 -18.64 -25.81 -11.82
N ILE A 566 -19.57 -25.28 -12.62
CA ILE A 566 -20.48 -24.27 -12.10
C ILE A 566 -21.30 -25.00 -11.05
N GLU A 567 -21.13 -24.65 -9.78
CA GLU A 567 -21.98 -25.19 -8.72
C GLU A 567 -23.44 -24.86 -9.04
N GLU A 568 -24.20 -25.91 -9.33
CA GLU A 568 -25.65 -25.84 -9.17
C GLU A 568 -25.95 -25.50 -7.71
N VAL A 569 -27.07 -24.81 -7.45
CA VAL A 569 -27.43 -24.39 -6.09
C VAL A 569 -27.56 -25.62 -5.20
N ILE A 570 -26.54 -25.87 -4.38
CA ILE A 570 -26.50 -27.02 -3.48
C ILE A 570 -27.65 -26.85 -2.49
N PRO A 571 -28.63 -27.77 -2.43
CA PRO A 571 -29.67 -27.70 -1.42
C PRO A 571 -29.01 -27.85 -0.05
N VAL A 572 -29.44 -27.05 0.94
CA VAL A 572 -28.92 -27.14 2.30
C VAL A 572 -29.08 -28.59 2.78
N ILE A 573 -27.96 -29.26 3.00
CA ILE A 573 -27.94 -30.66 3.44
C ILE A 573 -28.40 -30.67 4.89
N ASP A 574 -29.45 -31.43 5.19
CA ASP A 574 -29.91 -31.68 6.55
C ASP A 574 -28.95 -32.64 7.24
N TYR A 575 -28.21 -32.14 8.23
CA TYR A 575 -27.26 -32.95 9.00
C TYR A 575 -27.86 -33.60 10.25
N THR A 576 -29.16 -33.55 10.51
CA THR A 576 -29.77 -34.00 11.79
C THR A 576 -29.34 -35.41 12.21
N ASP A 577 -29.51 -36.42 11.34
CA ASP A 577 -29.11 -37.81 11.60
C ASP A 577 -27.59 -37.97 11.80
N TYR A 578 -26.79 -37.23 11.03
CA TYR A 578 -25.32 -37.23 11.12
C TYR A 578 -24.86 -36.61 12.44
N ASN A 579 -25.37 -35.42 12.76
CA ASN A 579 -25.08 -34.68 13.98
C ASN A 579 -25.44 -35.50 15.22
N GLN A 580 -26.61 -36.15 15.23
CA GLN A 580 -27.00 -37.01 16.34
C GLN A 580 -26.10 -38.24 16.48
N THR A 581 -25.62 -38.81 15.36
CA THR A 581 -24.62 -39.91 15.37
C THR A 581 -23.26 -39.46 15.89
N ILE A 582 -22.80 -38.27 15.52
CA ILE A 582 -21.52 -37.69 15.99
C ILE A 582 -21.59 -37.28 17.46
N LEU A 583 -22.69 -36.67 17.90
CA LEU A 583 -22.87 -36.24 19.29
C LEU A 583 -22.95 -37.41 20.28
N ALA A 584 -23.42 -38.59 19.84
CA ALA A 584 -23.39 -39.80 20.65
C ALA A 584 -21.97 -40.25 21.07
N THR A 585 -20.90 -39.78 20.42
CA THR A 585 -19.52 -40.05 20.86
C THR A 585 -19.21 -39.51 22.26
N LEU A 586 -19.94 -38.48 22.71
CA LEU A 586 -19.85 -37.93 24.08
C LEU A 586 -20.25 -38.94 25.17
N GLU A 587 -20.99 -39.99 24.84
CA GLU A 587 -21.29 -41.09 25.79
C GLU A 587 -20.07 -42.00 26.05
N THR A 588 -18.98 -41.84 25.30
CA THR A 588 -17.84 -42.77 25.26
C THR A 588 -16.46 -42.14 25.50
N VAL A 589 -16.41 -40.88 25.97
CA VAL A 589 -15.16 -40.14 26.19
C VAL A 589 -14.25 -40.84 27.22
N THR A 590 -12.97 -41.01 26.90
CA THR A 590 -12.01 -41.68 27.79
C THR A 590 -11.50 -40.75 28.90
N PRO A 591 -10.98 -41.29 30.03
CA PRO A 591 -10.37 -40.48 31.09
C PRO A 591 -9.21 -39.60 30.61
N GLU A 592 -8.45 -40.07 29.61
CA GLU A 592 -7.34 -39.32 29.01
C GLU A 592 -7.86 -38.13 28.18
N GLN A 593 -8.97 -38.29 27.46
CA GLN A 593 -9.61 -37.21 26.71
C GLN A 593 -10.21 -36.15 27.65
N LEU A 594 -10.88 -36.58 28.73
CA LEU A 594 -11.36 -35.66 29.78
C LEU A 594 -10.21 -34.89 30.44
N ALA A 595 -9.08 -35.56 30.72
CA ALA A 595 -7.90 -34.89 31.27
C ALA A 595 -7.23 -33.93 30.27
N ALA A 596 -7.28 -34.22 28.96
CA ALA A 596 -6.71 -33.37 27.92
C ALA A 596 -7.50 -32.06 27.71
N ALA A 597 -8.83 -32.13 27.81
CA ALA A 597 -9.74 -30.99 27.63
C ALA A 597 -9.81 -30.03 28.82
N ARG A 598 -9.19 -30.38 29.96
CA ARG A 598 -9.20 -29.59 31.19
C ARG A 598 -8.06 -28.59 31.25
N LEU A 599 -8.28 -27.52 32.02
CA LEU A 599 -7.19 -26.70 32.55
C LEU A 599 -6.37 -27.53 33.56
N PRO A 600 -5.03 -27.42 33.59
CA PRO A 600 -4.21 -28.15 34.56
C PRO A 600 -4.62 -27.86 36.02
N GLU A 601 -4.54 -28.86 36.91
CA GLU A 601 -4.95 -28.74 38.32
C GLU A 601 -4.27 -27.58 39.09
N ASN A 602 -3.06 -27.19 38.67
CA ASN A 602 -2.28 -26.09 39.26
C ASN A 602 -2.54 -24.71 38.59
N THR A 603 -3.62 -24.56 37.83
CA THR A 603 -3.96 -23.29 37.15
C THR A 603 -4.24 -22.18 38.18
N PRO A 604 -3.55 -21.03 38.11
CA PRO A 604 -3.72 -19.95 39.08
C PRO A 604 -5.01 -19.15 38.84
N ALA A 605 -5.63 -18.72 39.94
CA ALA A 605 -6.76 -17.80 39.89
C ALA A 605 -6.36 -16.44 39.29
N VAL A 606 -7.22 -15.87 38.45
CA VAL A 606 -6.98 -14.59 37.76
C VAL A 606 -7.44 -13.44 38.66
N ASN A 607 -6.57 -12.45 38.90
CA ASN A 607 -6.90 -11.30 39.74
C ASN A 607 -7.65 -10.21 38.92
N PRO A 608 -8.79 -9.68 39.39
CA PRO A 608 -9.44 -8.48 38.84
C PRO A 608 -8.52 -7.28 38.56
N GLU A 609 -7.44 -7.13 39.32
CA GLU A 609 -6.47 -6.02 39.20
C GLU A 609 -5.39 -6.25 38.12
N ASN A 610 -5.42 -7.36 37.36
CA ASN A 610 -4.42 -7.65 36.33
C ASN A 610 -4.38 -6.57 35.24
N THR A 611 -3.21 -5.96 35.05
CA THR A 611 -2.94 -4.93 34.01
C THR A 611 -2.63 -5.53 32.64
N GLU A 612 -2.33 -6.83 32.57
CA GLU A 612 -1.97 -7.56 31.35
C GLU A 612 -2.97 -8.70 31.07
N PRO A 613 -3.21 -9.07 29.80
CA PRO A 613 -4.07 -10.21 29.46
C PRO A 613 -3.57 -11.52 30.06
N THR A 614 -4.48 -12.31 30.60
CA THR A 614 -4.18 -13.63 31.17
C THR A 614 -4.70 -14.73 30.24
N VAL A 615 -3.82 -15.59 29.74
CA VAL A 615 -4.18 -16.72 28.86
C VAL A 615 -4.16 -18.01 29.66
N LEU A 616 -5.31 -18.65 29.78
CA LEU A 616 -5.48 -20.00 30.33
C LEU A 616 -5.56 -21.00 29.18
N LYS A 617 -4.91 -22.17 29.30
CA LYS A 617 -4.78 -23.13 28.20
C LYS A 617 -4.92 -24.58 28.69
N THR A 618 -5.72 -25.36 27.98
CA THR A 618 -5.92 -26.80 28.18
C THR A 618 -4.78 -27.61 27.57
N MET A 619 -4.66 -28.89 27.92
CA MET A 619 -3.60 -29.77 27.40
C MET A 619 -3.77 -30.11 25.91
N ASP A 620 -5.00 -30.17 25.39
CA ASP A 620 -5.29 -30.28 23.96
C ASP A 620 -5.13 -28.96 23.17
N GLY A 621 -4.99 -27.84 23.87
CA GLY A 621 -4.56 -26.56 23.33
C GLY A 621 -5.65 -25.51 23.09
N VAL A 622 -6.91 -25.76 23.49
CA VAL A 622 -7.95 -24.73 23.62
C VAL A 622 -7.49 -23.66 24.61
N GLN A 623 -7.82 -22.40 24.34
CA GLN A 623 -7.37 -21.25 25.13
C GLN A 623 -8.55 -20.34 25.49
N LEU A 624 -8.46 -19.77 26.69
CA LEU A 624 -9.33 -18.72 27.21
C LEU A 624 -8.46 -17.52 27.58
N THR A 625 -8.64 -16.40 26.89
CA THR A 625 -7.90 -15.16 27.14
C THR A 625 -8.81 -14.17 27.87
N ILE A 626 -8.41 -13.80 29.09
CA ILE A 626 -9.08 -12.81 29.94
C ILE A 626 -8.30 -11.48 29.83
N PRO A 627 -8.83 -10.44 29.17
CA PRO A 627 -8.14 -9.15 29.06
C PRO A 627 -8.28 -8.31 30.35
N PRO A 628 -7.42 -7.29 30.53
CA PRO A 628 -7.47 -6.37 31.66
C PRO A 628 -8.86 -5.76 31.86
N GLY A 629 -9.31 -5.71 33.12
CA GLY A 629 -10.60 -5.14 33.48
C GLY A 629 -11.84 -5.96 33.08
N ALA A 630 -11.71 -7.11 32.42
CA ALA A 630 -12.84 -8.03 32.19
C ALA A 630 -13.48 -8.49 33.51
N LEU A 631 -12.64 -8.69 34.53
CA LEU A 631 -13.01 -9.09 35.88
C LEU A 631 -13.28 -7.91 36.85
N ARG A 632 -13.43 -6.67 36.38
CA ARG A 632 -13.59 -5.48 37.27
C ARG A 632 -14.84 -5.47 38.16
N LEU A 633 -15.77 -6.40 37.95
CA LEU A 633 -17.00 -6.56 38.76
C LEU A 633 -16.83 -7.55 39.93
N TRP A 634 -15.70 -8.27 40.00
CA TRP A 634 -15.41 -9.27 41.02
C TRP A 634 -14.51 -8.68 42.11
N SER A 635 -14.75 -9.07 43.38
CA SER A 635 -14.06 -8.51 44.55
C SER A 635 -12.83 -9.31 45.00
N GLY A 636 -12.27 -10.16 44.14
CA GLY A 636 -11.12 -11.01 44.46
C GLY A 636 -10.80 -12.00 43.32
N PRO A 637 -9.71 -12.79 43.44
CA PRO A 637 -9.26 -13.70 42.39
C PRO A 637 -10.30 -14.74 42.00
N VAL A 638 -10.44 -14.98 40.70
CA VAL A 638 -11.46 -15.85 40.10
C VAL A 638 -10.80 -17.12 39.54
N GLN A 639 -11.34 -18.28 39.87
CA GLN A 639 -10.96 -19.56 39.26
C GLN A 639 -11.91 -19.94 38.13
N PHE A 640 -11.33 -20.47 37.05
CA PHE A 640 -12.01 -20.83 35.82
C PHE A 640 -11.98 -22.35 35.62
N SER A 641 -12.99 -22.90 34.96
CA SER A 641 -13.00 -24.27 34.47
C SER A 641 -13.25 -24.33 32.97
N VAL A 642 -12.69 -25.37 32.35
CA VAL A 642 -12.94 -25.78 30.97
C VAL A 642 -13.10 -27.29 30.98
N GLU A 643 -14.19 -27.79 30.42
CA GLU A 643 -14.58 -29.21 30.40
C GLU A 643 -15.02 -29.62 28.99
N VAL A 644 -15.07 -30.93 28.70
CA VAL A 644 -15.73 -31.43 27.48
C VAL A 644 -17.24 -31.15 27.61
N GLY A 645 -17.82 -30.44 26.64
CA GLY A 645 -19.25 -30.13 26.66
C GLY A 645 -20.11 -31.39 26.60
N GLN A 646 -21.22 -31.40 27.34
CA GLN A 646 -22.12 -32.55 27.49
C GLN A 646 -23.44 -32.41 26.70
N VAL A 647 -23.51 -31.48 25.74
CA VAL A 647 -24.72 -31.22 24.95
C VAL A 647 -24.80 -32.20 23.79
N THR A 648 -25.75 -33.13 23.85
CA THR A 648 -26.00 -34.16 22.83
C THR A 648 -27.14 -33.83 21.86
N VAL A 649 -27.75 -32.65 21.99
CA VAL A 649 -28.81 -32.17 21.09
C VAL A 649 -28.18 -31.62 19.79
N PRO A 650 -28.59 -32.07 18.60
CA PRO A 650 -28.11 -31.51 17.33
C PRO A 650 -28.71 -30.11 17.09
N PRO A 651 -28.05 -29.22 16.32
CA PRO A 651 -28.64 -27.96 15.87
C PRO A 651 -29.98 -28.17 15.15
N GLN A 652 -31.00 -27.41 15.53
CA GLN A 652 -32.37 -27.54 14.99
C GLN A 652 -32.72 -26.41 14.03
N ALA A 653 -32.40 -25.15 14.37
CA ALA A 653 -32.66 -23.99 13.52
C ALA A 653 -31.67 -23.85 12.33
N GLU A 654 -30.42 -24.30 12.50
CA GLU A 654 -29.33 -24.16 11.52
C GLU A 654 -29.05 -25.51 10.83
N LEU A 655 -29.93 -25.96 9.94
CA LEU A 655 -29.88 -27.30 9.31
C LEU A 655 -28.54 -27.63 8.61
N GLY A 656 -27.86 -26.61 8.07
CA GLY A 656 -26.54 -26.73 7.43
C GLY A 656 -25.36 -26.75 8.41
N ALA A 657 -25.59 -26.77 9.72
CA ALA A 657 -24.54 -26.88 10.72
C ALA A 657 -24.11 -28.34 10.91
N MET A 658 -23.02 -28.73 10.26
CA MET A 658 -22.39 -30.04 10.42
C MET A 658 -21.52 -30.05 11.68
N VAL A 659 -21.91 -30.86 12.68
CA VAL A 659 -21.18 -31.02 13.94
C VAL A 659 -19.86 -31.74 13.70
N LEU A 660 -18.75 -31.13 14.12
CA LEU A 660 -17.43 -31.75 14.13
C LEU A 660 -17.23 -32.60 15.39
N ASP A 661 -16.13 -33.37 15.45
CA ASP A 661 -15.70 -34.16 16.62
C ASP A 661 -15.93 -33.38 17.94
N PRO A 662 -16.97 -33.71 18.73
CA PRO A 662 -17.36 -32.90 19.87
C PRO A 662 -16.40 -33.09 21.04
N ILE A 663 -15.64 -34.19 21.06
CA ILE A 663 -14.60 -34.42 22.06
C ILE A 663 -13.46 -33.42 21.85
N LYS A 664 -13.15 -33.02 20.61
CA LYS A 664 -12.22 -31.91 20.31
C LYS A 664 -12.87 -30.53 20.39
N TYR A 665 -14.09 -30.39 19.85
CA TYR A 665 -14.64 -29.10 19.45
C TYR A 665 -15.82 -28.60 20.30
N GLN A 666 -16.34 -29.37 21.25
CA GLN A 666 -17.36 -28.92 22.22
C GLN A 666 -16.73 -28.69 23.60
N ARG A 667 -16.73 -27.46 24.11
CA ARG A 667 -16.20 -27.12 25.45
C ARG A 667 -17.24 -26.38 26.28
N GLU A 668 -17.39 -26.81 27.52
CA GLU A 668 -18.09 -26.06 28.55
C GLU A 668 -17.09 -25.12 29.24
N PHE A 669 -17.38 -23.82 29.25
CA PHE A 669 -16.62 -22.83 30.01
C PHE A 669 -17.45 -22.42 31.23
N SER A 670 -16.81 -22.31 32.40
CA SER A 670 -17.49 -21.94 33.65
C SER A 670 -16.53 -21.33 34.68
N LEU A 671 -17.07 -20.87 35.80
CA LEU A 671 -16.30 -20.47 36.97
C LEU A 671 -16.41 -21.56 38.05
N VAL A 672 -15.33 -21.82 38.78
CA VAL A 672 -15.35 -22.80 39.87
C VAL A 672 -16.30 -22.31 40.97
N ASP A 673 -17.12 -23.22 41.48
CA ASP A 673 -18.14 -23.00 42.52
C ASP A 673 -19.23 -21.95 42.19
N GLN A 674 -19.50 -21.64 40.92
CA GLN A 674 -20.62 -20.78 40.50
C GLN A 674 -21.51 -21.38 39.40
N ALA A 675 -22.79 -21.01 39.40
CA ALA A 675 -23.75 -21.43 38.37
C ALA A 675 -23.56 -20.64 37.06
N GLN A 676 -23.73 -21.33 35.93
CA GLN A 676 -23.48 -20.84 34.57
C GLN A 676 -24.19 -19.50 34.26
N ASP A 677 -25.48 -19.40 34.62
CA ASP A 677 -26.42 -18.33 34.25
C ASP A 677 -26.10 -16.92 34.81
N ARG A 678 -24.92 -16.72 35.44
CA ARG A 678 -24.56 -15.49 36.17
C ARG A 678 -23.21 -14.87 35.79
N VAL A 679 -22.53 -15.41 34.78
CA VAL A 679 -21.19 -14.97 34.39
C VAL A 679 -21.27 -13.98 33.23
N GLU A 680 -21.30 -12.68 33.52
CA GLU A 680 -21.24 -11.59 32.54
C GLU A 680 -19.96 -10.75 32.77
N PHE A 681 -19.06 -10.74 31.80
CA PHE A 681 -17.78 -10.04 31.86
C PHE A 681 -17.91 -8.56 31.49
N ALA A 682 -17.08 -7.74 32.12
CA ALA A 682 -17.13 -6.29 31.94
C ALA A 682 -16.38 -5.79 30.69
N SER A 683 -15.57 -6.67 30.10
CA SER A 683 -14.87 -6.60 28.81
C SER A 683 -14.87 -8.03 28.26
N PRO A 684 -14.99 -8.26 26.94
CA PRO A 684 -15.18 -9.61 26.42
C PRO A 684 -13.92 -10.46 26.55
N VAL A 685 -14.09 -11.75 26.86
CA VAL A 685 -13.01 -12.76 26.87
C VAL A 685 -12.91 -13.43 25.50
N THR A 686 -11.73 -13.90 25.12
CA THR A 686 -11.54 -14.62 23.84
C THR A 686 -11.47 -16.12 24.08
N LEU A 687 -12.32 -16.87 23.39
CA LEU A 687 -12.24 -18.33 23.25
C LEU A 687 -11.46 -18.65 21.98
N THR A 688 -10.48 -19.56 22.05
CA THR A 688 -9.64 -19.93 20.90
C THR A 688 -9.47 -21.45 20.84
N PHE A 689 -9.94 -22.07 19.75
CA PHE A 689 -9.78 -23.51 19.49
C PHE A 689 -8.65 -23.76 18.48
N PRO A 690 -7.75 -24.73 18.71
CA PRO A 690 -6.84 -25.23 17.68
C PRO A 690 -7.63 -26.03 16.65
N ILE A 691 -7.44 -25.71 15.38
CA ILE A 691 -8.06 -26.41 14.24
C ILE A 691 -6.93 -27.05 13.45
N ASN A 692 -6.89 -28.37 13.33
CA ASN A 692 -6.04 -28.99 12.31
C ASN A 692 -6.87 -29.16 11.02
N PRO A 693 -6.51 -28.54 9.89
CA PRO A 693 -7.28 -28.68 8.64
C PRO A 693 -7.31 -30.12 8.10
N GLU A 694 -6.33 -30.94 8.47
CA GLU A 694 -6.25 -32.37 8.11
C GLU A 694 -7.21 -33.25 8.94
N ASP A 695 -7.77 -32.71 10.04
CA ASP A 695 -8.77 -33.39 10.89
C ASP A 695 -10.23 -33.07 10.46
N LEU A 696 -10.42 -32.22 9.44
CA LEU A 696 -11.75 -31.81 8.97
C LEU A 696 -12.39 -32.89 8.07
N PRO A 697 -13.73 -33.06 8.10
CA PRO A 697 -14.43 -33.97 7.21
C PRO A 697 -14.22 -33.65 5.72
N GLU A 698 -14.34 -34.67 4.86
CA GLU A 698 -14.24 -34.48 3.40
C GLU A 698 -15.29 -33.47 2.91
N GLY A 699 -14.83 -32.45 2.16
CA GLY A 699 -15.66 -31.34 1.70
C GLY A 699 -15.78 -30.15 2.67
N VAL A 700 -15.29 -30.26 3.91
CA VAL A 700 -15.30 -29.15 4.88
C VAL A 700 -14.00 -28.35 4.79
N SER A 701 -14.12 -27.04 4.58
CA SER A 701 -13.01 -26.08 4.58
C SER A 701 -13.00 -25.19 5.82
N THR A 702 -11.85 -24.58 6.14
CA THR A 702 -11.75 -23.65 7.28
C THR A 702 -12.58 -22.38 7.11
N ARG A 703 -12.95 -22.00 5.87
CA ARG A 703 -13.87 -20.89 5.55
C ARG A 703 -15.34 -21.18 5.94
N GLN A 704 -15.65 -22.40 6.37
CA GLN A 704 -16.99 -22.81 6.84
C GLN A 704 -17.06 -22.93 8.37
N LEU A 705 -15.96 -22.75 9.10
CA LEU A 705 -15.95 -22.99 10.54
C LEU A 705 -16.51 -21.80 11.32
N ALA A 706 -17.46 -22.07 12.20
CA ALA A 706 -18.02 -21.09 13.13
C ALA A 706 -18.18 -21.68 14.54
N PHE A 707 -18.13 -20.81 15.54
CA PHE A 707 -18.60 -21.12 16.88
C PHE A 707 -20.12 -21.14 16.92
N TYR A 708 -20.66 -22.05 17.72
CA TYR A 708 -22.07 -22.15 18.07
C TYR A 708 -22.18 -22.16 19.60
N LEU A 709 -23.06 -21.32 20.13
CA LEU A 709 -23.38 -21.19 21.56
C LEU A 709 -24.55 -22.11 21.89
N TRP A 710 -24.45 -22.91 22.95
CA TRP A 710 -25.64 -23.59 23.49
C TRP A 710 -26.54 -22.59 24.20
N ASN A 711 -27.80 -22.48 23.78
CA ASN A 711 -28.81 -21.66 24.44
C ASN A 711 -29.80 -22.57 25.22
N SER A 712 -29.51 -22.78 26.50
CA SER A 712 -30.30 -23.64 27.39
C SER A 712 -31.76 -23.19 27.57
N ALA A 713 -32.08 -21.91 27.36
CA ALA A 713 -33.44 -21.40 27.42
C ALA A 713 -34.26 -21.67 26.14
N LYS A 714 -33.59 -21.89 25.00
CA LYS A 714 -34.21 -22.37 23.74
C LYS A 714 -34.17 -23.89 23.59
N GLY A 715 -33.16 -24.54 24.15
CA GLY A 715 -32.85 -25.95 23.88
C GLY A 715 -32.20 -26.18 22.51
N ASP A 716 -31.53 -25.17 21.94
CA ASP A 716 -30.88 -25.23 20.63
C ASP A 716 -29.56 -24.44 20.59
N TRP A 717 -28.76 -24.68 19.56
CA TRP A 717 -27.51 -23.99 19.26
C TRP A 717 -27.75 -22.67 18.51
N VAL A 718 -26.97 -21.64 18.84
CA VAL A 718 -27.02 -20.32 18.20
C VAL A 718 -25.65 -19.98 17.63
N LYS A 719 -25.53 -19.88 16.31
CA LYS A 719 -24.31 -19.51 15.59
C LYS A 719 -23.77 -18.15 16.06
N GLN A 720 -22.47 -18.07 16.35
CA GLN A 720 -21.76 -16.88 16.81
C GLN A 720 -20.73 -16.35 15.79
N GLY A 721 -20.45 -17.11 14.72
CA GLY A 721 -19.36 -16.82 13.78
C GLY A 721 -17.98 -17.14 14.36
N GLY A 722 -16.94 -16.47 13.89
CA GLY A 722 -15.57 -16.66 14.37
C GLY A 722 -14.54 -16.14 13.38
N VAL A 723 -13.27 -16.10 13.79
CA VAL A 723 -12.13 -15.69 12.94
C VAL A 723 -11.10 -16.82 12.91
N TYR A 724 -10.80 -17.33 11.71
CA TYR A 724 -9.79 -18.37 11.52
C TYR A 724 -8.42 -17.76 11.19
N ASP A 725 -7.48 -17.85 12.13
CA ASP A 725 -6.06 -17.60 11.88
C ASP A 725 -5.42 -18.86 11.28
N SER A 726 -5.12 -18.79 9.99
CA SER A 726 -4.45 -19.86 9.24
C SER A 726 -2.96 -20.03 9.56
N SER A 727 -2.33 -19.01 10.17
CA SER A 727 -0.93 -19.02 10.63
C SER A 727 -0.80 -19.74 11.98
N ALA A 728 -1.70 -19.41 12.91
CA ALA A 728 -1.78 -20.05 14.21
C ALA A 728 -2.48 -21.42 14.17
N LYS A 729 -3.18 -21.74 13.07
CA LYS A 729 -4.11 -22.88 12.95
C LYS A 729 -5.17 -22.85 14.07
N THR A 730 -5.86 -21.72 14.24
CA THR A 730 -6.87 -21.53 15.31
C THR A 730 -8.11 -20.78 14.86
N LEU A 731 -9.29 -21.16 15.36
CA LEU A 731 -10.52 -20.38 15.27
C LEU A 731 -10.75 -19.64 16.60
N SER A 732 -11.04 -18.33 16.56
CA SER A 732 -11.31 -17.52 17.75
C SER A 732 -12.65 -16.79 17.72
N LEU A 733 -13.26 -16.63 18.90
CA LEU A 733 -14.48 -15.86 19.17
C LEU A 733 -14.27 -15.00 20.43
N THR A 734 -14.73 -13.75 20.41
CA THR A 734 -14.86 -12.91 21.62
C THR A 734 -16.29 -12.98 22.17
N THR A 735 -16.44 -13.11 23.49
CA THR A 735 -17.76 -13.22 24.14
C THR A 735 -17.80 -12.52 25.50
N TYR A 736 -18.98 -12.08 25.91
CA TYR A 736 -19.23 -11.45 27.21
C TYR A 736 -19.73 -12.42 28.28
N HIS A 737 -20.03 -13.67 27.95
CA HIS A 737 -20.58 -14.65 28.90
C HIS A 737 -20.10 -16.07 28.62
N PHE A 738 -20.33 -16.95 29.59
CA PHE A 738 -20.04 -18.38 29.47
C PHE A 738 -21.29 -19.22 29.17
N SER A 739 -21.04 -20.42 28.64
CA SER A 739 -21.97 -21.51 28.31
C SER A 739 -21.13 -22.68 27.78
N THR A 740 -21.79 -23.71 27.24
CA THR A 740 -21.18 -24.63 26.30
C THR A 740 -21.06 -23.98 24.92
N TYR A 741 -19.88 -24.05 24.32
CA TYR A 741 -19.60 -23.64 22.94
C TYR A 741 -19.12 -24.84 22.11
N ALA A 742 -19.49 -24.88 20.85
CA ALA A 742 -19.02 -25.85 19.87
C ALA A 742 -18.38 -25.15 18.66
N VAL A 743 -17.34 -25.73 18.06
CA VAL A 743 -16.97 -25.42 16.67
C VAL A 743 -17.67 -26.40 15.73
N MET A 744 -18.43 -25.88 14.77
CA MET A 744 -19.13 -26.65 13.75
C MET A 744 -18.82 -26.09 12.36
N ALA A 745 -19.12 -26.86 11.31
CA ALA A 745 -18.99 -26.41 9.93
C ALA A 745 -20.35 -25.98 9.36
N ASP A 746 -20.46 -24.70 8.98
CA ASP A 746 -21.57 -24.13 8.23
C ASP A 746 -21.45 -24.51 6.75
N THR A 747 -22.26 -25.47 6.31
CA THR A 747 -22.32 -25.91 4.90
C THR A 747 -23.32 -25.11 4.06
N ALA A 748 -23.84 -23.98 4.58
CA ALA A 748 -24.73 -23.11 3.81
C ALA A 748 -24.06 -22.59 2.51
N PRO A 749 -24.84 -22.35 1.44
CA PRO A 749 -24.34 -21.75 0.21
C PRO A 749 -23.56 -20.45 0.48
N THR A 750 -22.36 -20.34 -0.10
CA THR A 750 -21.46 -19.22 0.18
C THR A 750 -21.83 -17.99 -0.67
N PRO A 751 -21.98 -16.78 -0.09
CA PRO A 751 -22.09 -15.54 -0.85
C PRO A 751 -20.91 -15.37 -1.81
N LYS A 752 -21.19 -15.16 -3.09
CA LYS A 752 -20.17 -15.02 -4.13
C LYS A 752 -19.48 -13.66 -4.01
N ARG A 753 -18.22 -13.63 -3.61
CA ARG A 753 -17.44 -12.37 -3.61
C ARG A 753 -16.89 -12.03 -5.00
N ILE A 754 -17.06 -10.78 -5.41
CA ILE A 754 -16.43 -10.15 -6.58
C ILE A 754 -15.62 -8.95 -6.05
N ALA A 755 -14.30 -9.10 -6.03
CA ALA A 755 -13.38 -8.12 -5.47
C ALA A 755 -12.01 -8.19 -6.15
N GLY A 756 -11.31 -7.07 -6.20
CA GLY A 756 -9.88 -7.00 -6.45
C GLY A 756 -9.15 -6.28 -5.31
N GLN A 757 -7.85 -6.05 -5.49
CA GLN A 757 -7.04 -5.29 -4.51
C GLN A 757 -7.34 -3.79 -4.57
N GLU A 758 -7.64 -3.29 -5.77
CA GLU A 758 -8.05 -1.92 -6.04
C GLU A 758 -9.41 -1.87 -6.73
N ARG A 759 -10.07 -0.70 -6.68
CA ARG A 759 -11.37 -0.44 -7.34
C ARG A 759 -11.39 -0.81 -8.84
N TYR A 760 -10.26 -0.61 -9.53
CA TYR A 760 -10.08 -0.98 -10.93
C TYR A 760 -10.15 -2.50 -11.11
N ASP A 761 -9.55 -3.24 -10.18
CA ASP A 761 -9.49 -4.69 -10.22
C ASP A 761 -10.85 -5.30 -9.86
N THR A 762 -11.59 -4.74 -8.90
CA THR A 762 -13.00 -5.10 -8.67
C THR A 762 -13.84 -4.88 -9.93
N ALA A 763 -13.67 -3.77 -10.66
CA ALA A 763 -14.34 -3.56 -11.94
C ALA A 763 -13.91 -4.56 -13.02
N ASN A 764 -12.63 -4.95 -13.05
CA ASN A 764 -12.12 -5.96 -13.97
C ASN A 764 -12.68 -7.36 -13.64
N GLN A 765 -12.86 -7.71 -12.36
CA GLN A 765 -13.50 -8.97 -11.95
C GLN A 765 -15.02 -8.97 -12.21
N ALA A 766 -15.70 -7.85 -11.96
CA ALA A 766 -17.12 -7.68 -12.31
C ALA A 766 -17.33 -7.83 -13.82
N SER A 767 -16.44 -7.23 -14.62
CA SER A 767 -16.39 -7.41 -16.07
C SER A 767 -16.16 -8.88 -16.46
N ALA A 768 -15.19 -9.57 -15.85
CA ALA A 768 -14.92 -10.98 -16.14
C ALA A 768 -16.09 -11.91 -15.77
N TYR A 769 -16.81 -11.64 -14.68
CA TYR A 769 -18.00 -12.40 -14.28
C TYR A 769 -19.17 -12.22 -15.29
N GLY A 770 -19.47 -10.99 -15.69
CA GLY A 770 -20.61 -10.68 -16.56
C GLY A 770 -20.36 -10.86 -18.07
N TRP A 771 -19.10 -10.81 -18.53
CA TRP A 771 -18.72 -10.78 -19.95
C TRP A 771 -17.63 -11.82 -20.30
N LYS A 772 -17.84 -13.06 -19.84
CA LYS A 772 -16.92 -14.21 -20.04
C LYS A 772 -16.50 -14.45 -21.50
N ALA A 773 -17.31 -14.06 -22.48
CA ALA A 773 -17.05 -14.23 -23.91
C ALA A 773 -16.45 -12.98 -24.60
N GLY A 774 -16.04 -11.97 -23.82
CA GLY A 774 -15.68 -10.65 -24.32
C GLY A 774 -16.88 -9.69 -24.41
N ALA A 775 -16.65 -8.49 -24.94
CA ALA A 775 -17.69 -7.46 -25.09
C ALA A 775 -17.41 -6.56 -26.31
N ASP A 776 -18.35 -6.49 -27.25
CA ASP A 776 -18.23 -5.69 -28.47
C ASP A 776 -18.10 -4.17 -28.21
N HIS A 777 -18.61 -3.70 -27.07
CA HIS A 777 -18.53 -2.31 -26.63
C HIS A 777 -18.13 -2.31 -25.15
N VAL A 778 -17.21 -1.43 -24.76
CA VAL A 778 -16.87 -1.15 -23.35
C VAL A 778 -17.19 0.29 -23.00
N ILE A 779 -17.72 0.53 -21.80
CA ILE A 779 -17.79 1.87 -21.20
C ILE A 779 -16.59 2.05 -20.26
N LEU A 780 -15.89 3.17 -20.38
CA LEU A 780 -14.74 3.54 -19.55
C LEU A 780 -15.06 4.82 -18.78
N ALA A 781 -14.99 4.77 -17.45
CA ALA A 781 -15.38 5.88 -16.57
C ALA A 781 -14.29 6.14 -15.51
N ASN A 782 -14.21 7.37 -14.98
CA ASN A 782 -13.25 7.69 -13.93
C ASN A 782 -13.66 7.05 -12.59
N ALA A 783 -12.71 6.37 -11.93
CA ALA A 783 -12.94 5.58 -10.71
C ALA A 783 -13.27 6.40 -9.43
N TYR A 784 -13.26 7.73 -9.52
CA TYR A 784 -13.64 8.66 -8.46
C TYR A 784 -14.88 9.50 -8.84
N ALA A 785 -15.27 9.53 -10.13
CA ALA A 785 -16.46 10.23 -10.63
C ALA A 785 -17.70 9.34 -10.52
N TYR A 786 -18.11 9.02 -9.29
CA TYR A 786 -19.21 8.08 -9.03
C TYR A 786 -20.53 8.46 -9.72
N SER A 787 -20.82 9.76 -9.86
CA SER A 787 -22.00 10.29 -10.56
C SER A 787 -22.05 9.82 -12.01
N ASP A 788 -20.92 9.98 -12.70
CA ASP A 788 -20.74 9.72 -14.12
C ASP A 788 -20.84 8.21 -14.38
N VAL A 789 -20.26 7.40 -13.49
CA VAL A 789 -20.34 5.94 -13.51
C VAL A 789 -21.78 5.44 -13.33
N LEU A 790 -22.50 5.95 -12.32
CA LEU A 790 -23.88 5.52 -12.05
C LEU A 790 -24.84 5.97 -13.15
N ALA A 791 -24.73 7.21 -13.64
CA ALA A 791 -25.52 7.67 -14.77
C ALA A 791 -25.24 6.89 -16.07
N ALA A 792 -24.06 6.30 -16.21
CA ALA A 792 -23.72 5.45 -17.35
C ALA A 792 -24.32 4.03 -17.29
N VAL A 793 -24.83 3.55 -16.15
CA VAL A 793 -25.35 2.16 -16.02
C VAL A 793 -26.47 1.84 -17.03
N PRO A 794 -27.50 2.68 -17.25
CA PRO A 794 -28.49 2.47 -18.32
C PRO A 794 -27.89 2.41 -19.73
N LEU A 795 -26.87 3.23 -20.00
CA LEU A 795 -26.20 3.24 -21.31
C LEU A 795 -25.30 2.00 -21.48
N ALA A 796 -24.68 1.53 -20.40
CA ALA A 796 -23.89 0.31 -20.37
C ALA A 796 -24.78 -0.91 -20.65
N TYR A 797 -25.92 -1.02 -19.95
CA TYR A 797 -26.89 -2.09 -20.14
C TYR A 797 -27.47 -2.10 -21.56
N LYS A 798 -27.92 -0.94 -22.08
CA LYS A 798 -28.43 -0.81 -23.45
C LYS A 798 -27.43 -1.30 -24.51
N ASN A 799 -26.14 -1.04 -24.31
CA ASN A 799 -25.08 -1.46 -25.23
C ASN A 799 -24.51 -2.86 -24.93
N GLN A 800 -25.04 -3.56 -23.91
CA GLN A 800 -24.49 -4.81 -23.38
C GLN A 800 -22.99 -4.72 -23.05
N ALA A 801 -22.55 -3.57 -22.55
CA ALA A 801 -21.15 -3.22 -22.31
C ALA A 801 -20.79 -3.29 -20.82
N PRO A 802 -19.63 -3.85 -20.42
CA PRO A 802 -19.13 -3.68 -19.06
C PRO A 802 -18.73 -2.22 -18.85
N ILE A 803 -18.78 -1.77 -17.59
CA ILE A 803 -18.11 -0.55 -17.15
C ILE A 803 -16.75 -0.96 -16.59
N LEU A 804 -15.69 -0.40 -17.15
CA LEU A 804 -14.34 -0.43 -16.60
C LEU A 804 -13.97 0.94 -16.05
N LEU A 805 -13.02 0.95 -15.12
CA LEU A 805 -12.61 2.16 -14.39
C LEU A 805 -11.17 2.58 -14.75
N THR A 806 -10.94 3.88 -14.82
CA THR A 806 -9.64 4.51 -15.11
C THR A 806 -9.32 5.63 -14.13
N GLU A 807 -8.05 6.00 -14.00
CA GLU A 807 -7.67 7.29 -13.41
C GLU A 807 -7.92 8.43 -14.41
N ALA A 808 -7.83 9.68 -13.93
CA ALA A 808 -8.05 10.86 -14.77
C ALA A 808 -7.02 11.02 -15.89
N ALA A 809 -5.76 10.66 -15.65
CA ALA A 809 -4.66 10.83 -16.62
C ALA A 809 -4.02 9.52 -17.09
N VAL A 810 -4.25 8.40 -16.39
CA VAL A 810 -3.62 7.10 -16.64
C VAL A 810 -4.68 6.03 -16.85
N LEU A 811 -4.64 5.35 -18.00
CA LEU A 811 -5.33 4.06 -18.17
C LEU A 811 -4.53 3.02 -17.37
N THR A 812 -5.10 2.53 -16.27
CA THR A 812 -4.36 1.64 -15.35
C THR A 812 -4.00 0.31 -16.03
N PRO A 813 -2.84 -0.31 -15.74
CA PRO A 813 -2.39 -1.52 -16.45
C PRO A 813 -3.38 -2.68 -16.38
N SER A 814 -4.04 -2.91 -15.25
CA SER A 814 -5.03 -3.99 -15.12
C SER A 814 -6.28 -3.73 -15.97
N THR A 815 -6.78 -2.49 -16.01
CA THR A 815 -7.86 -2.08 -16.91
C THR A 815 -7.46 -2.19 -18.38
N PHE A 816 -6.20 -1.88 -18.73
CA PHE A 816 -5.71 -2.05 -20.10
C PHE A 816 -5.63 -3.52 -20.52
N GLU A 817 -5.17 -4.42 -19.64
CA GLU A 817 -5.22 -5.86 -19.91
C GLU A 817 -6.67 -6.39 -19.97
N GLN A 818 -7.59 -5.86 -19.18
CA GLN A 818 -9.01 -6.23 -19.28
C GLN A 818 -9.65 -5.73 -20.60
N LEU A 819 -9.31 -4.51 -21.06
CA LEU A 819 -9.72 -4.01 -22.38
C LEU A 819 -9.23 -4.93 -23.51
N LYS A 820 -7.99 -5.45 -23.44
CA LYS A 820 -7.49 -6.44 -24.40
C LYS A 820 -8.27 -7.76 -24.34
N LYS A 821 -8.53 -8.29 -23.13
CA LYS A 821 -9.28 -9.55 -22.94
C LYS A 821 -10.72 -9.46 -23.45
N LEU A 822 -11.37 -8.31 -23.29
CA LEU A 822 -12.72 -8.07 -23.79
C LEU A 822 -12.77 -7.89 -25.32
N ASN A 823 -11.66 -7.46 -25.90
CA ASN A 823 -11.46 -7.19 -27.33
C ASN A 823 -12.60 -6.36 -27.98
N PRO A 824 -12.92 -5.17 -27.45
CA PRO A 824 -14.05 -4.38 -27.94
C PRO A 824 -13.82 -3.83 -29.34
N LYS A 825 -14.92 -3.76 -30.11
CA LYS A 825 -15.01 -3.01 -31.37
C LYS A 825 -15.22 -1.51 -31.12
N LYS A 826 -15.65 -1.12 -29.90
CA LYS A 826 -16.02 0.25 -29.55
C LYS A 826 -15.74 0.56 -28.09
N VAL A 827 -15.29 1.78 -27.79
CA VAL A 827 -15.14 2.29 -26.42
C VAL A 827 -15.94 3.58 -26.24
N THR A 828 -16.58 3.76 -25.09
CA THR A 828 -17.20 5.04 -24.72
C THR A 828 -16.67 5.56 -23.40
N LEU A 829 -15.97 6.69 -23.47
CA LEU A 829 -15.46 7.43 -22.33
C LEU A 829 -16.61 8.23 -21.71
N ILE A 830 -16.80 8.13 -20.40
CA ILE A 830 -17.76 8.95 -19.65
C ILE A 830 -17.03 10.06 -18.90
N GLY A 831 -17.56 11.28 -18.99
CA GLY A 831 -16.99 12.48 -18.37
C GLY A 831 -16.13 13.33 -19.31
N GLY A 832 -16.00 14.61 -18.97
CA GLY A 832 -15.24 15.61 -19.73
C GLY A 832 -13.73 15.34 -19.74
N THR A 833 -12.97 16.16 -20.47
CA THR A 833 -11.49 16.03 -20.55
C THR A 833 -10.77 16.33 -19.23
N SER A 834 -11.45 16.94 -18.26
CA SER A 834 -11.03 17.07 -16.86
C SER A 834 -11.24 15.81 -16.02
N VAL A 835 -12.13 14.92 -16.44
CA VAL A 835 -12.51 13.68 -15.73
C VAL A 835 -11.78 12.47 -16.31
N ILE A 836 -11.64 12.39 -17.64
CA ILE A 836 -10.77 11.44 -18.34
C ILE A 836 -9.99 12.23 -19.39
N SER A 837 -8.66 12.26 -19.30
CA SER A 837 -7.82 13.13 -20.12
C SER A 837 -7.97 12.88 -21.62
N GLN A 838 -7.50 13.85 -22.42
CA GLN A 838 -7.37 13.64 -23.87
C GLN A 838 -6.34 12.54 -24.19
N VAL A 839 -5.28 12.40 -23.38
CA VAL A 839 -4.23 11.37 -23.57
C VAL A 839 -4.80 9.95 -23.55
N ILE A 840 -5.72 9.65 -22.62
CA ILE A 840 -6.41 8.35 -22.58
C ILE A 840 -7.26 8.14 -23.84
N GLN A 841 -7.95 9.18 -24.31
CA GLN A 841 -8.73 9.09 -25.54
C GLN A 841 -7.83 8.86 -26.77
N ASP A 842 -6.69 9.55 -26.86
CA ASP A 842 -5.75 9.41 -27.97
C ASP A 842 -5.07 8.03 -27.99
N GLN A 843 -4.74 7.49 -26.81
CA GLN A 843 -4.28 6.10 -26.66
C GLN A 843 -5.33 5.10 -27.16
N LEU A 844 -6.61 5.31 -26.82
CA LEU A 844 -7.70 4.46 -27.29
C LEU A 844 -7.97 4.64 -28.80
N ASN A 845 -7.88 5.86 -29.33
CA ASN A 845 -7.98 6.16 -30.76
C ASN A 845 -6.94 5.38 -31.57
N GLN A 846 -5.70 5.27 -31.06
CA GLN A 846 -4.62 4.52 -31.69
C GLN A 846 -4.86 3.01 -31.69
N LEU A 847 -5.56 2.48 -30.68
CA LEU A 847 -5.84 1.04 -30.51
C LEU A 847 -7.08 0.57 -31.30
N TYR A 848 -8.13 1.38 -31.33
CA TYR A 848 -9.45 0.98 -31.81
C TYR A 848 -9.96 1.77 -33.03
N GLY A 849 -9.28 2.84 -33.44
CA GLY A 849 -9.76 3.79 -34.44
C GLY A 849 -10.59 4.92 -33.81
N ALA A 850 -10.36 6.16 -34.25
CA ALA A 850 -10.99 7.35 -33.66
C ALA A 850 -12.52 7.41 -33.89
N GLU A 851 -13.03 6.72 -34.92
CA GLU A 851 -14.45 6.53 -35.18
C GLU A 851 -15.14 5.58 -34.19
N ASN A 852 -14.38 4.73 -33.50
CA ASN A 852 -14.85 3.72 -32.55
C ASN A 852 -14.70 4.15 -31.09
N VAL A 853 -14.15 5.34 -30.83
CA VAL A 853 -13.88 5.88 -29.49
C VAL A 853 -14.68 7.16 -29.28
N ILE A 854 -15.79 7.05 -28.55
CA ILE A 854 -16.75 8.15 -28.35
C ILE A 854 -16.61 8.69 -26.93
N ARG A 855 -16.67 10.03 -26.75
CA ARG A 855 -16.79 10.65 -25.42
C ARG A 855 -18.23 11.11 -25.16
N CYS A 856 -18.74 10.83 -23.97
CA CYS A 856 -20.02 11.30 -23.46
C CYS A 856 -19.78 12.01 -22.11
N GLY A 857 -19.62 13.33 -22.13
CA GLY A 857 -19.30 14.09 -20.93
C GLY A 857 -19.28 15.60 -21.17
N GLY A 858 -19.73 16.35 -20.15
CA GLY A 858 -19.82 17.80 -20.15
C GLY A 858 -18.80 18.48 -19.24
N ARG A 859 -19.11 19.72 -18.84
CA ARG A 859 -18.36 20.54 -17.87
C ARG A 859 -18.45 20.00 -16.44
N ASP A 860 -19.57 19.37 -16.11
CA ASP A 860 -19.93 18.85 -14.80
C ASP A 860 -20.77 17.56 -14.91
N LEU A 861 -21.18 17.02 -13.75
CA LEU A 861 -21.96 15.77 -13.66
C LEU A 861 -23.41 15.91 -14.15
N TYR A 862 -24.00 17.11 -14.15
CA TYR A 862 -25.36 17.36 -14.61
C TYR A 862 -25.41 17.40 -16.14
N GLU A 863 -24.46 18.12 -16.76
CA GLU A 863 -24.29 18.12 -18.22
C GLU A 863 -23.87 16.73 -18.72
N THR A 864 -23.02 16.02 -17.98
CA THR A 864 -22.64 14.63 -18.30
C THR A 864 -23.86 13.69 -18.25
N ALA A 865 -24.66 13.72 -17.18
CA ALA A 865 -25.88 12.92 -17.09
C ALA A 865 -26.90 13.27 -18.19
N ALA A 866 -27.06 14.56 -18.54
CA ALA A 866 -27.90 15.01 -19.66
C ALA A 866 -27.42 14.46 -21.02
N LEU A 867 -26.11 14.44 -21.27
CA LEU A 867 -25.51 13.86 -22.48
C LEU A 867 -25.66 12.33 -22.54
N ILE A 868 -25.54 11.64 -21.41
CA ILE A 868 -25.80 10.20 -21.31
C ILE A 868 -27.27 9.91 -21.60
N ALA A 869 -28.20 10.64 -20.98
CA ALA A 869 -29.64 10.52 -21.23
C ALA A 869 -30.00 10.75 -22.71
N LYS A 870 -29.38 11.74 -23.35
CA LYS A 870 -29.53 12.01 -24.79
C LYS A 870 -28.98 10.87 -25.68
N THR A 871 -27.96 10.15 -25.23
CA THR A 871 -27.34 9.01 -25.93
C THR A 871 -28.14 7.71 -25.70
N LEU A 872 -28.73 7.57 -24.51
CA LEU A 872 -29.65 6.52 -24.12
C LEU A 872 -30.98 6.61 -24.89
N GLY A 873 -31.50 7.83 -25.04
CA GLY A 873 -32.82 8.10 -25.60
C GLY A 873 -33.93 8.07 -24.55
N THR A 874 -35.16 8.34 -24.98
CA THR A 874 -36.30 8.54 -24.10
C THR A 874 -37.17 7.29 -23.91
N THR A 875 -37.55 7.04 -22.66
CA THR A 875 -38.63 6.14 -22.23
C THR A 875 -39.88 6.90 -21.78
N GLY A 876 -39.86 8.24 -21.78
CA GLY A 876 -40.83 9.10 -21.09
C GLY A 876 -40.63 9.19 -19.57
N GLN A 877 -39.62 8.50 -19.01
CA GLN A 877 -39.29 8.48 -17.59
C GLN A 877 -37.86 8.96 -17.33
N ALA A 878 -37.57 9.39 -16.09
CA ALA A 878 -36.20 9.60 -15.61
C ALA A 878 -36.10 9.33 -14.09
N VAL A 879 -34.93 8.89 -13.63
CA VAL A 879 -34.56 8.86 -12.21
C VAL A 879 -33.94 10.20 -11.83
N ILE A 880 -34.27 10.71 -10.64
CA ILE A 880 -33.68 11.93 -10.06
C ILE A 880 -33.04 11.57 -8.72
N ALA A 881 -31.71 11.65 -8.67
CA ALA A 881 -30.90 11.46 -7.47
C ALA A 881 -30.15 12.75 -7.09
N ASN A 882 -29.60 12.85 -5.88
CA ASN A 882 -28.73 13.98 -5.52
C ASN A 882 -27.28 13.72 -5.96
N GLY A 883 -26.67 14.68 -6.66
CA GLY A 883 -25.28 14.60 -7.16
C GLY A 883 -24.20 15.04 -6.16
N GLY A 884 -24.57 15.32 -4.91
CA GLY A 884 -23.66 15.74 -3.85
C GLY A 884 -22.79 14.58 -3.31
N PRO A 885 -21.56 14.85 -2.85
CA PRO A 885 -20.50 13.85 -2.63
C PRO A 885 -20.76 12.78 -1.55
N ALA A 886 -21.92 12.79 -0.89
CA ALA A 886 -22.37 11.79 0.07
C ALA A 886 -23.69 11.09 -0.32
N SER A 887 -24.17 11.26 -1.56
CA SER A 887 -25.48 10.79 -2.03
C SER A 887 -25.43 9.70 -3.11
N TYR A 888 -24.26 9.09 -3.33
CA TYR A 888 -24.08 8.00 -4.31
C TYR A 888 -24.97 6.77 -4.03
N ALA A 889 -25.30 6.50 -2.76
CA ALA A 889 -25.97 5.26 -2.35
C ALA A 889 -27.39 5.13 -2.92
N ASP A 890 -28.17 6.21 -2.90
CA ASP A 890 -29.53 6.25 -3.45
C ASP A 890 -29.50 6.02 -4.98
N ALA A 891 -28.52 6.63 -5.67
CA ALA A 891 -28.29 6.47 -7.10
C ALA A 891 -27.75 5.08 -7.48
N LEU A 892 -27.02 4.43 -6.58
CA LEU A 892 -26.52 3.06 -6.73
C LEU A 892 -27.66 2.05 -6.61
N ALA A 893 -28.50 2.15 -5.58
CA ALA A 893 -29.58 1.20 -5.34
C ALA A 893 -30.61 1.14 -6.49
N ILE A 894 -30.95 2.29 -7.09
CA ILE A 894 -31.83 2.38 -8.27
C ILE A 894 -31.14 1.98 -9.59
N SER A 895 -29.80 1.89 -9.63
CA SER A 895 -29.07 1.76 -10.89
C SER A 895 -29.36 0.47 -11.66
N SER A 896 -29.74 -0.62 -10.98
CA SER A 896 -30.14 -1.87 -11.64
C SER A 896 -31.50 -1.76 -12.33
N TYR A 897 -32.49 -1.13 -11.68
CA TYR A 897 -33.81 -0.83 -12.26
C TYR A 897 -33.68 0.11 -13.47
N ALA A 898 -32.99 1.24 -13.27
CA ALA A 898 -32.72 2.22 -14.32
C ALA A 898 -31.95 1.60 -15.49
N GLY A 899 -31.00 0.72 -15.17
CA GLY A 899 -30.30 -0.17 -16.08
C GLY A 899 -31.26 -0.96 -16.97
N TYR A 900 -31.97 -1.90 -16.36
CA TYR A 900 -32.85 -2.87 -17.04
C TYR A 900 -33.94 -2.19 -17.89
N HIS A 901 -34.58 -1.15 -17.37
CA HIS A 901 -35.65 -0.43 -18.07
C HIS A 901 -35.14 0.66 -19.05
N GLY A 902 -33.83 0.89 -19.12
CA GLY A 902 -33.25 1.93 -19.99
C GLY A 902 -33.67 3.36 -19.60
N ILE A 903 -33.94 3.60 -18.32
CA ILE A 903 -34.38 4.90 -17.79
C ILE A 903 -33.12 5.73 -17.46
N PRO A 904 -33.00 6.98 -17.94
CA PRO A 904 -31.86 7.83 -17.62
C PRO A 904 -31.84 8.21 -16.14
N ILE A 905 -30.66 8.15 -15.52
CA ILE A 905 -30.41 8.73 -14.20
C ILE A 905 -29.88 10.15 -14.41
N LEU A 906 -30.58 11.13 -13.83
CA LEU A 906 -30.21 12.54 -13.81
C LEU A 906 -30.00 12.98 -12.36
N PHE A 907 -29.21 14.04 -12.16
CA PHE A 907 -28.86 14.53 -10.83
C PHE A 907 -29.46 15.90 -10.54
N THR A 908 -29.74 16.15 -9.26
CA THR A 908 -30.10 17.46 -8.70
C THR A 908 -29.11 17.86 -7.62
N GLU A 909 -29.00 19.16 -7.33
CA GLU A 909 -28.49 19.58 -6.02
C GLU A 909 -29.60 19.41 -4.96
N ARG A 910 -29.21 19.53 -3.69
CA ARG A 910 -30.16 19.73 -2.59
C ARG A 910 -30.88 21.09 -2.69
N THR A 911 -30.17 22.12 -3.18
CA THR A 911 -30.56 23.53 -3.13
C THR A 911 -31.22 24.06 -4.39
N ALA A 912 -30.98 23.41 -5.53
CA ALA A 912 -31.49 23.80 -6.84
C ALA A 912 -31.66 22.56 -7.74
N LEU A 913 -32.56 22.66 -8.72
CA LEU A 913 -32.63 21.72 -9.83
C LEU A 913 -31.83 22.32 -11.00
N PRO A 914 -30.70 21.74 -11.42
CA PRO A 914 -29.82 22.33 -12.43
C PRO A 914 -30.52 22.52 -13.79
N ALA A 915 -30.10 23.56 -14.53
CA ALA A 915 -30.68 23.90 -15.83
C ALA A 915 -30.47 22.77 -16.86
N GLU A 916 -29.32 22.11 -16.78
CA GLU A 916 -28.93 20.93 -17.56
C GLU A 916 -29.90 19.76 -17.32
N THR A 917 -30.30 19.52 -16.06
CA THR A 917 -31.28 18.49 -15.68
C THR A 917 -32.70 18.85 -16.11
N LEU A 918 -33.10 20.13 -15.96
CA LEU A 918 -34.38 20.62 -16.49
C LEU A 918 -34.46 20.48 -18.02
N GLN A 919 -33.39 20.81 -18.74
CA GLN A 919 -33.32 20.64 -20.20
C GLN A 919 -33.34 19.15 -20.59
N ALA A 920 -32.65 18.28 -19.86
CA ALA A 920 -32.68 16.84 -20.11
C ALA A 920 -34.09 16.25 -19.92
N LEU A 921 -34.83 16.65 -18.88
CA LEU A 921 -36.23 16.26 -18.67
C LEU A 921 -37.13 16.71 -19.83
N ALA A 922 -36.93 17.92 -20.35
CA ALA A 922 -37.68 18.45 -21.48
C ALA A 922 -37.33 17.75 -22.81
N ASP A 923 -36.03 17.61 -23.12
CA ASP A 923 -35.52 16.96 -24.34
C ASP A 923 -35.93 15.48 -24.41
N GLN A 924 -35.87 14.76 -23.28
CA GLN A 924 -36.34 13.38 -23.16
C GLN A 924 -37.85 13.27 -22.92
N LYS A 925 -38.62 14.37 -22.99
CA LYS A 925 -40.09 14.40 -22.88
C LYS A 925 -40.63 13.66 -21.66
N VAL A 926 -39.96 13.82 -20.52
CA VAL A 926 -40.24 13.07 -19.30
C VAL A 926 -41.57 13.50 -18.70
N SER A 927 -42.47 12.54 -18.48
CA SER A 927 -43.81 12.74 -17.90
C SER A 927 -43.94 12.18 -16.48
N GLN A 928 -43.02 11.28 -16.08
CA GLN A 928 -42.95 10.66 -14.76
C GLN A 928 -41.49 10.61 -14.29
N THR A 929 -41.24 10.88 -13.00
CA THR A 929 -39.89 10.85 -12.41
C THR A 929 -39.85 9.95 -11.18
N LEU A 930 -38.76 9.20 -11.04
CA LEU A 930 -38.46 8.37 -9.89
C LEU A 930 -37.44 9.11 -9.02
N VAL A 931 -37.91 9.75 -7.96
CA VAL A 931 -37.07 10.56 -7.06
C VAL A 931 -36.54 9.66 -5.96
N VAL A 932 -35.22 9.51 -5.89
CA VAL A 932 -34.57 8.62 -4.92
C VAL A 932 -33.96 9.41 -3.77
N GLY A 933 -34.09 8.85 -2.57
CA GLY A 933 -33.70 9.49 -1.32
C GLY A 933 -34.83 10.26 -0.63
N GLY A 934 -34.73 10.34 0.71
CA GLY A 934 -35.69 11.05 1.55
C GLY A 934 -35.71 12.57 1.33
N GLY A 935 -36.67 13.26 1.95
CA GLY A 935 -36.84 14.73 1.85
C GLY A 935 -35.65 15.56 2.34
N TYR A 936 -34.72 14.95 3.10
CA TYR A 936 -33.45 15.59 3.44
C TYR A 936 -32.49 15.66 2.23
N VAL A 937 -32.47 14.62 1.40
CA VAL A 937 -31.55 14.44 0.26
C VAL A 937 -32.08 15.18 -0.97
N VAL A 938 -33.35 14.99 -1.32
CA VAL A 938 -34.03 15.75 -2.38
C VAL A 938 -35.22 16.49 -1.75
N PRO A 939 -35.11 17.79 -1.43
CA PRO A 939 -36.16 18.54 -0.75
C PRO A 939 -37.48 18.64 -1.51
N GLU A 940 -38.54 19.01 -0.78
CA GLU A 940 -39.91 19.08 -1.29
C GLU A 940 -40.07 20.20 -2.34
N GLU A 941 -39.28 21.26 -2.22
CA GLU A 941 -39.16 22.36 -3.18
C GLU A 941 -38.62 21.88 -4.53
N ILE A 942 -37.72 20.89 -4.54
CA ILE A 942 -37.20 20.27 -5.76
C ILE A 942 -38.20 19.26 -6.30
N TYR A 943 -38.73 18.39 -5.43
CA TYR A 943 -39.72 17.36 -5.77
C TYR A 943 -40.92 17.92 -6.54
N ARG A 944 -41.45 19.08 -6.12
CA ARG A 944 -42.60 19.75 -6.75
C ARG A 944 -42.33 20.37 -8.13
N GLN A 945 -41.06 20.46 -8.56
CA GLN A 945 -40.69 20.94 -9.90
C GLN A 945 -40.64 19.81 -10.94
N LEU A 946 -40.71 18.55 -10.50
CA LEU A 946 -40.47 17.38 -11.35
C LEU A 946 -41.78 16.81 -11.93
N PRO A 947 -41.79 16.40 -13.21
CA PRO A 947 -43.00 15.86 -13.86
C PRO A 947 -43.33 14.47 -13.30
N GLY A 948 -44.59 14.30 -12.86
CA GLY A 948 -45.13 13.01 -12.41
C GLY A 948 -44.27 12.31 -11.35
N ALA A 949 -43.76 13.06 -10.37
CA ALA A 949 -42.80 12.55 -9.40
C ALA A 949 -43.40 11.48 -8.47
N VAL A 950 -42.66 10.39 -8.27
CA VAL A 950 -42.87 9.34 -7.27
C VAL A 950 -41.59 9.22 -6.46
N ARG A 951 -41.67 9.24 -5.13
CA ARG A 951 -40.49 9.19 -4.24
C ARG A 951 -40.28 7.79 -3.66
N TYR A 952 -39.04 7.33 -3.72
CA TYR A 952 -38.53 6.17 -3.00
C TYR A 952 -37.44 6.63 -2.02
N GLY A 953 -37.71 6.52 -0.72
CA GLY A 953 -36.80 7.01 0.32
C GLY A 953 -37.12 6.44 1.69
N GLY A 954 -36.06 6.06 2.40
CA GLY A 954 -36.10 5.65 3.80
C GLY A 954 -35.67 6.76 4.76
N VAL A 955 -35.56 6.38 6.04
CA VAL A 955 -34.91 7.20 7.08
C VAL A 955 -33.39 7.30 6.88
N ASP A 956 -32.81 6.30 6.23
CA ASP A 956 -31.41 6.23 5.82
C ASP A 956 -31.26 5.58 4.42
N LEU A 957 -30.02 5.43 3.96
CA LEU A 957 -29.69 4.86 2.65
C LEU A 957 -29.89 3.33 2.57
N TYR A 958 -29.89 2.63 3.70
CA TYR A 958 -30.07 1.17 3.77
C TYR A 958 -31.55 0.81 3.60
N GLU A 959 -32.43 1.50 4.33
CA GLU A 959 -33.88 1.41 4.15
C GLU A 959 -34.33 2.01 2.80
N THR A 960 -33.61 3.00 2.26
CA THR A 960 -33.87 3.48 0.88
C THR A 960 -33.60 2.38 -0.15
N ALA A 961 -32.51 1.62 0.00
CA ALA A 961 -32.18 0.51 -0.90
C ALA A 961 -33.22 -0.63 -0.87
N THR A 962 -33.70 -1.02 0.31
CA THR A 962 -34.73 -2.08 0.41
C THR A 962 -36.10 -1.60 -0.05
N LYS A 963 -36.50 -0.36 0.24
CA LYS A 963 -37.74 0.24 -0.30
C LYS A 963 -37.71 0.39 -1.83
N LEU A 964 -36.54 0.61 -2.42
CA LEU A 964 -36.35 0.58 -3.86
C LEU A 964 -36.51 -0.83 -4.42
N ALA A 965 -35.99 -1.85 -3.74
CA ALA A 965 -36.14 -3.24 -4.15
C ALA A 965 -37.60 -3.72 -4.11
N GLU A 966 -38.28 -3.53 -2.97
CA GLU A 966 -39.67 -3.93 -2.78
C GLU A 966 -40.62 -3.12 -3.67
N GLY A 967 -40.53 -1.78 -3.63
CA GLY A 967 -41.48 -0.88 -4.29
C GLY A 967 -41.28 -0.69 -5.80
N LEU A 968 -40.28 -1.35 -6.39
CA LEU A 968 -40.08 -1.46 -7.85
C LEU A 968 -40.07 -2.93 -8.31
N GLU A 969 -40.48 -3.87 -7.45
CA GLU A 969 -40.58 -5.31 -7.74
C GLU A 969 -39.28 -5.92 -8.31
N LEU A 970 -38.13 -5.53 -7.74
CA LEU A 970 -36.83 -6.07 -8.14
C LEU A 970 -36.72 -7.56 -7.82
N ASN A 971 -36.24 -8.33 -8.79
CA ASN A 971 -36.13 -9.78 -8.72
C ASN A 971 -35.07 -10.21 -7.68
N PRO A 972 -35.47 -10.79 -6.52
CA PRO A 972 -34.54 -11.12 -5.46
C PRO A 972 -33.79 -12.45 -5.71
N SER A 973 -34.00 -13.14 -6.84
CA SER A 973 -33.34 -14.42 -7.09
C SER A 973 -31.82 -14.35 -7.12
N LYS A 974 -31.27 -13.17 -7.39
CA LYS A 974 -29.91 -12.79 -7.02
C LYS A 974 -29.94 -11.43 -6.32
N VAL A 975 -29.23 -11.31 -5.21
CA VAL A 975 -29.12 -10.04 -4.46
C VAL A 975 -27.65 -9.60 -4.41
N TYR A 976 -27.39 -8.37 -4.82
CA TYR A 976 -26.05 -7.79 -4.80
C TYR A 976 -25.86 -7.00 -3.49
N VAL A 977 -24.76 -7.26 -2.79
CA VAL A 977 -24.44 -6.63 -1.51
C VAL A 977 -23.22 -5.74 -1.68
N ALA A 978 -23.33 -4.46 -1.32
CA ALA A 978 -22.23 -3.50 -1.34
C ALA A 978 -22.18 -2.70 -0.05
N THR A 979 -21.07 -2.01 0.25
CA THR A 979 -21.01 -1.11 1.40
C THR A 979 -21.80 0.17 1.12
N GLY A 980 -22.45 0.70 2.16
CA GLY A 980 -23.02 2.06 2.20
C GLY A 980 -22.05 3.11 2.79
N LEU A 981 -20.81 2.71 3.10
CA LEU A 981 -19.79 3.60 3.68
C LEU A 981 -18.93 4.30 2.60
N ASN A 982 -18.71 3.66 1.45
CA ASN A 982 -18.07 4.27 0.28
C ASN A 982 -18.53 3.63 -1.04
N PHE A 983 -18.18 4.23 -2.18
CA PHE A 983 -18.64 3.77 -3.50
C PHE A 983 -17.66 2.88 -4.28
N ALA A 984 -16.41 2.69 -3.82
CA ALA A 984 -15.28 2.33 -4.68
C ALA A 984 -15.47 1.04 -5.48
N ASP A 985 -15.81 -0.06 -4.79
CA ASP A 985 -16.13 -1.36 -5.41
C ASP A 985 -17.59 -1.40 -5.91
N ALA A 986 -18.47 -0.77 -5.14
CA ALA A 986 -19.93 -0.78 -5.29
C ALA A 986 -20.41 -0.27 -6.65
N LEU A 987 -19.68 0.68 -7.25
CA LEU A 987 -19.97 1.28 -8.56
C LEU A 987 -20.20 0.28 -9.70
N THR A 988 -19.66 -0.93 -9.59
CA THR A 988 -19.76 -1.95 -10.64
C THR A 988 -20.99 -2.86 -10.48
N ALA A 989 -21.62 -2.86 -9.29
CA ALA A 989 -22.81 -3.65 -8.98
C ALA A 989 -23.99 -3.29 -9.91
N GLY A 990 -24.20 -1.99 -10.18
CA GLY A 990 -25.31 -1.49 -11.00
C GLY A 990 -25.46 -2.19 -12.35
N ASN A 991 -24.36 -2.30 -13.09
CA ASN A 991 -24.35 -2.90 -14.43
C ASN A 991 -24.52 -4.44 -14.38
N LEU A 992 -23.98 -5.11 -13.35
CA LEU A 992 -24.22 -6.54 -13.16
C LEU A 992 -25.66 -6.84 -12.76
N ALA A 993 -26.18 -6.14 -11.74
CA ALA A 993 -27.53 -6.32 -11.22
C ALA A 993 -28.62 -5.97 -12.24
N ALA A 994 -28.38 -4.97 -13.10
CA ALA A 994 -29.26 -4.66 -14.24
C ALA A 994 -29.49 -5.86 -15.17
N ARG A 995 -28.58 -6.83 -15.25
CA ARG A 995 -28.71 -8.01 -16.14
C ARG A 995 -29.79 -9.00 -15.68
N THR A 996 -30.20 -8.94 -14.43
CA THR A 996 -31.17 -9.87 -13.81
C THR A 996 -32.33 -9.15 -13.11
N LEU A 997 -32.48 -7.84 -13.32
CA LEU A 997 -33.38 -6.94 -12.56
C LEU A 997 -33.19 -7.08 -11.04
N SER A 998 -31.94 -7.31 -10.60
CA SER A 998 -31.63 -7.64 -9.22
C SER A 998 -31.54 -6.41 -8.32
N PRO A 999 -31.93 -6.52 -7.03
CA PRO A 999 -31.69 -5.48 -6.05
C PRO A 999 -30.20 -5.36 -5.69
N ILE A 1000 -29.80 -4.14 -5.32
CA ILE A 1000 -28.52 -3.85 -4.67
C ILE A 1000 -28.86 -3.38 -3.26
N VAL A 1001 -28.51 -4.18 -2.26
CA VAL A 1001 -28.68 -3.86 -0.84
C VAL A 1001 -27.35 -3.44 -0.23
N LEU A 1002 -27.43 -2.64 0.84
CA LEU A 1002 -26.27 -1.97 1.41
C LEU A 1002 -25.99 -2.42 2.85
N VAL A 1003 -24.70 -2.56 3.19
CA VAL A 1003 -24.21 -2.90 4.54
C VAL A 1003 -23.30 -1.81 5.11
N ASN A 1004 -23.10 -1.79 6.43
CA ASN A 1004 -22.26 -0.81 7.11
C ASN A 1004 -21.08 -1.50 7.80
N GLU A 1005 -20.79 -1.20 9.07
CA GLU A 1005 -19.81 -1.94 9.89
C GLU A 1005 -20.35 -3.33 10.30
N GLY A 1006 -21.67 -3.51 10.27
CA GLY A 1006 -22.40 -4.78 10.39
C GLY A 1006 -23.45 -4.93 9.27
N ILE A 1007 -24.56 -5.62 9.54
CA ILE A 1007 -25.72 -5.68 8.62
C ILE A 1007 -26.86 -4.82 9.21
N PRO A 1008 -27.33 -3.77 8.52
CA PRO A 1008 -28.48 -2.98 8.93
C PRO A 1008 -29.75 -3.83 9.02
N SER A 1009 -30.62 -3.57 10.01
CA SER A 1009 -31.84 -4.36 10.21
C SER A 1009 -32.81 -4.29 9.02
N SER A 1010 -32.85 -3.19 8.28
CA SER A 1010 -33.61 -3.08 7.02
C SER A 1010 -33.11 -4.08 5.98
N THR A 1011 -31.80 -4.10 5.73
CA THR A 1011 -31.13 -5.07 4.85
C THR A 1011 -31.36 -6.50 5.31
N LEU A 1012 -31.17 -6.81 6.60
CA LEU A 1012 -31.35 -8.16 7.14
C LEU A 1012 -32.79 -8.65 7.01
N ASN A 1013 -33.77 -7.80 7.32
CA ASN A 1013 -35.19 -8.13 7.17
C ASN A 1013 -35.57 -8.37 5.70
N PHE A 1014 -35.06 -7.56 4.76
CA PHE A 1014 -35.28 -7.77 3.32
C PHE A 1014 -34.74 -9.12 2.86
N LEU A 1015 -33.52 -9.48 3.28
CA LEU A 1015 -32.90 -10.77 2.93
C LEU A 1015 -33.72 -11.96 3.47
N HIS A 1016 -34.18 -11.90 4.72
CA HIS A 1016 -35.06 -12.95 5.28
C HIS A 1016 -36.43 -12.99 4.60
N ASN A 1017 -37.07 -11.84 4.34
CA ASN A 1017 -38.36 -11.76 3.65
C ASN A 1017 -38.34 -12.35 2.23
N HIS A 1018 -37.17 -12.48 1.60
CA HIS A 1018 -37.00 -13.02 0.25
C HIS A 1018 -36.11 -14.27 0.20
N GLN A 1019 -35.77 -14.84 1.36
CA GLN A 1019 -34.86 -15.99 1.52
C GLN A 1019 -35.26 -17.23 0.68
N THR A 1020 -36.56 -17.51 0.54
CA THR A 1020 -37.07 -18.62 -0.27
C THR A 1020 -37.02 -18.39 -1.79
N GLN A 1021 -36.74 -17.16 -2.22
CA GLN A 1021 -36.56 -16.78 -3.63
C GLN A 1021 -35.07 -16.56 -3.98
N GLN A 1022 -34.28 -16.16 -2.99
CA GLN A 1022 -32.87 -15.75 -3.12
C GLN A 1022 -31.93 -16.94 -3.33
N SER A 1023 -31.53 -17.17 -4.59
CA SER A 1023 -30.65 -18.28 -4.98
C SER A 1023 -29.15 -17.95 -5.01
N GLU A 1024 -28.77 -16.67 -5.05
CA GLU A 1024 -27.36 -16.21 -5.06
C GLU A 1024 -27.24 -14.86 -4.33
N LEU A 1025 -26.40 -14.77 -3.30
CA LEU A 1025 -25.88 -13.49 -2.81
C LEU A 1025 -24.55 -13.19 -3.49
N ILE A 1026 -24.34 -11.94 -3.93
CA ILE A 1026 -23.11 -11.51 -4.59
C ILE A 1026 -22.54 -10.29 -3.87
N ILE A 1027 -21.42 -10.47 -3.16
CA ILE A 1027 -20.72 -9.41 -2.41
C ILE A 1027 -19.77 -8.65 -3.35
N LEU A 1028 -19.91 -7.33 -3.44
CA LEU A 1028 -19.03 -6.45 -4.22
C LEU A 1028 -18.07 -5.71 -3.28
N GLY A 1029 -16.80 -6.11 -3.34
CA GLY A 1029 -15.70 -5.51 -2.57
C GLY A 1029 -14.95 -6.47 -1.64
N GLY A 1030 -13.74 -6.06 -1.26
CA GLY A 1030 -12.81 -6.88 -0.46
C GLY A 1030 -13.19 -7.01 1.02
N GLU A 1031 -12.51 -7.89 1.75
CA GLU A 1031 -12.77 -8.12 3.18
C GLU A 1031 -12.49 -6.90 4.07
N GLY A 1032 -11.60 -5.99 3.64
CA GLY A 1032 -11.39 -4.70 4.31
C GLY A 1032 -12.57 -3.73 4.22
N ILE A 1033 -13.60 -4.04 3.41
CA ILE A 1033 -14.79 -3.20 3.17
C ILE A 1033 -16.10 -3.93 3.54
N ILE A 1034 -16.18 -5.24 3.32
CA ILE A 1034 -17.26 -6.12 3.79
C ILE A 1034 -16.61 -7.34 4.44
N ARG A 1035 -16.52 -7.32 5.77
CA ARG A 1035 -15.69 -8.21 6.59
C ARG A 1035 -16.16 -9.68 6.56
N ALA A 1036 -15.28 -10.60 6.95
CA ALA A 1036 -15.56 -12.04 6.95
C ALA A 1036 -16.71 -12.45 7.91
N ASP A 1037 -16.92 -11.74 9.02
CA ASP A 1037 -18.06 -11.92 9.91
C ASP A 1037 -19.37 -11.39 9.29
N GLN A 1038 -19.32 -10.29 8.55
CA GLN A 1038 -20.46 -9.80 7.77
C GLN A 1038 -20.84 -10.80 6.67
N GLU A 1039 -19.87 -11.40 5.97
CA GLU A 1039 -20.13 -12.51 5.05
C GLU A 1039 -20.70 -13.73 5.79
N SER A 1040 -20.21 -14.03 6.99
CA SER A 1040 -20.71 -15.15 7.82
C SER A 1040 -22.16 -14.95 8.28
N ALA A 1041 -22.56 -13.71 8.56
CA ALA A 1041 -23.94 -13.35 8.86
C ALA A 1041 -24.83 -13.32 7.59
N LEU A 1042 -24.29 -12.94 6.43
CA LEU A 1042 -24.98 -13.04 5.14
C LEU A 1042 -25.25 -14.49 4.72
N ARG A 1043 -24.42 -15.46 5.12
CA ARG A 1043 -24.68 -16.91 4.92
C ARG A 1043 -25.95 -17.37 5.62
N SER A 1044 -26.17 -16.98 6.87
CA SER A 1044 -27.41 -17.29 7.62
C SER A 1044 -28.66 -16.60 7.06
N ALA A 1045 -28.52 -15.73 6.05
CA ALA A 1045 -29.64 -15.20 5.29
C ALA A 1045 -29.97 -16.01 4.02
N LEU A 1046 -29.15 -17.01 3.65
CA LEU A 1046 -29.42 -17.96 2.54
C LEU A 1046 -30.06 -19.28 3.00
N THR A 1047 -29.99 -19.62 4.29
CA THR A 1047 -30.58 -20.84 4.87
C THR A 1047 -32.04 -20.62 5.26
N PRO A 1048 -33.02 -21.30 4.65
CA PRO A 1048 -34.42 -21.23 5.08
C PRO A 1048 -34.58 -21.78 6.50
N SER A 1049 -35.04 -20.96 7.43
CA SER A 1049 -35.39 -21.43 8.78
C SER A 1049 -36.50 -22.49 8.70
N PRO A 1050 -36.38 -23.64 9.39
CA PRO A 1050 -37.34 -24.75 9.30
C PRO A 1050 -38.64 -24.53 10.09
N GLU A 1051 -39.13 -23.29 10.20
CA GLU A 1051 -40.40 -22.99 10.86
C GLU A 1051 -41.15 -21.87 10.14
N GLY A 1052 -42.39 -22.16 9.78
CA GLY A 1052 -43.29 -21.20 9.12
C GLY A 1052 -44.21 -20.52 10.12
N THR A 1053 -44.55 -19.26 9.81
CA THR A 1053 -45.61 -18.46 10.47
C THR A 1053 -45.52 -18.30 11.99
N GLU A 1054 -44.95 -17.19 12.44
CA GLU A 1054 -45.75 -16.26 13.25
C GLU A 1054 -45.39 -14.79 12.94
N SER A 1055 -46.41 -13.96 12.75
CA SER A 1055 -46.25 -12.53 12.47
C SER A 1055 -46.21 -11.75 13.78
N ILE A 1056 -45.13 -11.00 14.01
CA ILE A 1056 -45.01 -10.13 15.19
C ILE A 1056 -45.91 -8.89 15.02
N GLU A 1057 -47.21 -9.04 15.24
CA GLU A 1057 -48.10 -7.92 15.54
C GLU A 1057 -47.78 -7.42 16.95
N GLY A 1058 -47.14 -6.25 17.04
CA GLY A 1058 -46.70 -5.66 18.30
C GLY A 1058 -47.87 -5.22 19.19
N THR A 1059 -48.28 -6.05 20.13
CA THR A 1059 -49.23 -5.68 21.20
C THR A 1059 -48.58 -4.71 22.18
N VAL A 1060 -48.78 -3.41 21.96
CA VAL A 1060 -48.32 -2.36 22.89
C VAL A 1060 -49.15 -2.42 24.18
N SER A 1061 -48.62 -3.09 25.21
CA SER A 1061 -49.17 -3.06 26.57
C SER A 1061 -48.83 -1.72 27.25
N THR A 1062 -49.80 -0.82 27.32
CA THR A 1062 -49.66 0.45 28.04
C THR A 1062 -49.83 0.26 29.55
N GLU A 1063 -48.74 0.15 30.29
CA GLU A 1063 -48.71 0.43 31.73
C GLU A 1063 -47.82 1.66 31.99
N SER A 1064 -48.30 2.58 32.82
CA SER A 1064 -47.60 3.79 33.22
C SER A 1064 -47.17 3.68 34.68
N PRO A 1065 -45.90 3.99 35.03
CA PRO A 1065 -45.52 4.20 36.43
C PRO A 1065 -46.08 5.55 36.95
N GLU A 1066 -46.28 5.63 38.27
CA GLU A 1066 -46.60 6.87 39.01
C GLU A 1066 -45.37 7.79 39.19
#